data_AF-A0A367KL02-F1
#
_entry.id   AF-A0A367KL02-F1
#
_cell.length_a   1.000
_cell.length_b   1.000
_cell.length_c   1.000
_cell.angle_alpha   90.00
_cell.angle_beta   90.00
_cell.angle_gamma   90.00
#
_symmetry.space_group_name_H-M   'P 1'
#
loop_
_entity.id
_entity.type
_entity.pdbx_description
1 polymer ?
#
loop_
_entity_poly.entity_id
_entity_poly.type
_entity_poly.pdbx_seq_one_letter_code
_entity_poly.pdbx_strand_id
1 'polypeptide(L)'
;GADIDDENTKGIIPRIIEQIFTSINDAPSNLEFTVKVSYMEIYMEKVRDLFNPSADNLAIHEDKARGVYVKDLCEIYVANSDEVYTAMKNGSSNRVVAYTQMNAESSRSHSIVVITITQKNLDTGAAKSGKLYLVDLAGSEKVGKTGASGQTLEEAKKINKSLTALGMVINALTDGKSSHIPYRDSKLTRILQESLGGNSRTTLIINCSPSSYNEAETISTLRFGMRAKTIKNKAKVNSDLSPAELKALLKKVKSETITFQTYIAALEGEVTVWRGGKTLPEDRWVTMDKITKGEFSALPPASNFRASTVTEDVSRPTTPSVVLEKDEREELLKRENELMDQIAEKETELANREKLLESLKEEVGYYKEQEAIVTKENQQMTSELSELRLQLQKISYESKENAINVDSLKEANQELIAELEELKKNLSEVRLAHKDSSDSEKEKKKAQKLAQIMFKLDPSGEINEKERQIRDSLHKIESEGHGSFSLEELVALRRDLAESKILLDQHTKTITDLNEEKESLEKKKIELDAKFSNLEQEYEELLDKTIAEEEAAAQKNADMEETISTLKSKLEAQFASKKELQQKEIEDLKQEIAQKNENLHKLTASLSDLKDANDKLQSALAEQPVQAQNSDLSEREKELERMRKSMAKELADFETMKKVLMRDLQTRCEKVVELEMSLDETREQYNNVLRASNNKAQQKKMAFLERNLEQLTNVQKQ
;
A
#
# COMPACT_ATOMS: atom_id res chain seq x y z
N GLY A 1 -20.98 23.66 11.55
CA GLY A 1 -21.23 24.59 12.66
C GLY A 1 -20.78 23.92 13.93
N ALA A 2 -20.52 24.67 14.99
CA ALA A 2 -20.15 24.08 16.27
C ALA A 2 -21.32 23.33 16.90
N ASP A 3 -22.55 23.82 16.67
CA ASP A 3 -23.79 23.21 17.13
C ASP A 3 -24.86 23.36 16.03
N ILE A 4 -25.74 22.37 15.89
CA ILE A 4 -26.88 22.42 14.97
C ILE A 4 -28.08 23.14 15.59
N ASP A 5 -28.17 23.16 16.93
CA ASP A 5 -29.29 23.70 17.69
C ASP A 5 -29.11 25.18 18.06
N ASP A 6 -27.89 25.74 17.91
CA ASP A 6 -27.60 27.16 18.15
C ASP A 6 -27.73 27.99 16.86
N GLU A 7 -28.66 28.94 16.86
CA GLU A 7 -28.96 29.85 15.75
C GLU A 7 -27.74 30.63 15.22
N ASN A 8 -26.81 30.99 16.09
CA ASN A 8 -25.64 31.77 15.69
C ASN A 8 -24.55 30.88 15.07
N THR A 9 -24.33 29.69 15.63
CA THR A 9 -23.24 28.81 15.21
C THR A 9 -23.66 27.68 14.27
N LYS A 10 -24.97 27.55 13.96
CA LYS A 10 -25.47 26.57 13.00
C LYS A 10 -24.83 26.70 11.63
N GLY A 11 -24.38 25.56 11.11
CA GLY A 11 -23.61 25.46 9.87
C GLY A 11 -24.44 25.62 8.60
N ILE A 12 -23.82 25.28 7.47
CA ILE A 12 -24.47 25.39 6.15
C ILE A 12 -25.62 24.39 6.00
N ILE A 13 -25.43 23.14 6.44
CA ILE A 13 -26.43 22.07 6.31
C ILE A 13 -27.79 22.48 6.92
N PRO A 14 -27.89 22.88 8.20
CA PRO A 14 -29.17 23.26 8.79
C PRO A 14 -29.84 24.45 8.11
N ARG A 15 -29.05 25.48 7.76
CA ARG A 15 -29.56 26.67 7.04
C ARG A 15 -30.15 26.33 5.68
N ILE A 16 -29.52 25.39 4.96
CA ILE A 16 -30.03 24.91 3.66
C ILE A 16 -31.35 24.16 3.85
N ILE A 17 -31.44 23.29 4.88
CA ILE A 17 -32.66 22.52 5.16
C ILE A 17 -33.83 23.46 5.46
N GLU A 18 -33.63 24.44 6.33
CA GLU A 18 -34.64 25.46 6.64
C GLU A 18 -35.09 26.23 5.39
N GLN A 19 -34.14 26.65 4.55
CA GLN A 19 -34.45 27.35 3.31
C GLN A 19 -35.22 26.48 2.32
N ILE A 20 -34.89 25.19 2.21
CA ILE A 20 -35.60 24.24 1.36
C ILE A 20 -37.06 24.14 1.79
N PHE A 21 -37.34 23.88 3.08
CA PHE A 21 -38.70 23.73 3.57
C PHE A 21 -39.49 25.04 3.56
N THR A 22 -38.84 26.18 3.82
CA THR A 22 -39.46 27.51 3.63
C THR A 22 -39.90 27.69 2.18
N SER A 23 -39.03 27.37 1.22
CA SER A 23 -39.35 27.49 -0.21
C SER A 23 -40.44 26.52 -0.67
N ILE A 24 -40.53 25.33 -0.06
CA ILE A 24 -41.61 24.36 -0.31
C ILE A 24 -42.94 24.88 0.23
N ASN A 25 -42.95 25.45 1.44
CA ASN A 25 -44.15 26.00 2.06
C ASN A 25 -44.69 27.24 1.32
N ASP A 26 -43.80 28.06 0.76
CA ASP A 26 -44.16 29.23 -0.04
C ASP A 26 -44.54 28.87 -1.49
N ALA A 27 -44.40 27.61 -1.90
CA ALA A 27 -44.67 27.18 -3.25
C ALA A 27 -46.19 27.10 -3.55
N PRO A 28 -46.62 27.32 -4.80
CA PRO A 28 -47.98 27.11 -5.25
C PRO A 28 -48.54 25.72 -4.91
N SER A 29 -49.83 25.64 -4.55
CA SER A 29 -50.51 24.40 -4.15
C SER A 29 -50.66 23.35 -5.27
N ASN A 30 -50.42 23.73 -6.53
CA ASN A 30 -50.40 22.81 -7.66
C ASN A 30 -49.05 22.08 -7.83
N LEU A 31 -48.09 22.34 -6.94
CA LEU A 31 -46.80 21.66 -6.90
C LEU A 31 -46.71 20.74 -5.69
N GLU A 32 -46.54 19.45 -5.94
CA GLU A 32 -46.30 18.45 -4.91
C GLU A 32 -44.79 18.20 -4.79
N PHE A 33 -44.28 18.19 -3.56
CA PHE A 33 -42.87 17.96 -3.28
C PHE A 33 -42.67 16.67 -2.50
N THR A 34 -41.61 15.93 -2.84
CA THR A 34 -41.14 14.77 -2.09
C THR A 34 -39.67 14.98 -1.78
N VAL A 35 -39.33 15.00 -0.50
CA VAL A 35 -37.95 15.18 -0.03
C VAL A 35 -37.47 13.86 0.57
N LYS A 36 -36.28 13.44 0.14
CA LYS A 36 -35.56 12.29 0.67
C LYS A 36 -34.19 12.70 1.15
N VAL A 37 -33.72 12.08 2.22
CA VAL A 37 -32.36 12.28 2.73
C VAL A 37 -31.65 10.94 2.78
N SER A 38 -30.39 10.94 2.39
CA SER A 38 -29.43 9.86 2.60
C SER A 38 -28.19 10.41 3.26
N TYR A 39 -27.55 9.62 4.11
CA TYR A 39 -26.31 10.02 4.77
C TYR A 39 -25.32 8.88 4.74
N MET A 40 -24.15 9.11 4.18
CA MET A 40 -23.09 8.11 4.06
C MET A 40 -21.74 8.68 4.48
N GLU A 41 -20.83 7.79 4.82
CA GLU A 41 -19.42 8.10 4.99
C GLU A 41 -18.55 7.26 4.06
N ILE A 42 -17.40 7.82 3.68
CA ILE A 42 -16.35 7.12 2.96
C ILE A 42 -15.13 7.09 3.86
N TYR A 43 -14.79 5.89 4.34
CA TYR A 43 -13.64 5.63 5.19
C TYR A 43 -12.83 4.47 4.60
N MET A 44 -11.51 4.65 4.46
CA MET A 44 -10.60 3.67 3.85
C MET A 44 -11.10 3.09 2.49
N GLU A 45 -11.69 3.91 1.62
CA GLU A 45 -12.29 3.51 0.33
C GLU A 45 -13.48 2.53 0.43
N LYS A 46 -14.10 2.43 1.61
CA LYS A 46 -15.38 1.76 1.84
C LYS A 46 -16.48 2.80 2.03
N VAL A 47 -17.63 2.58 1.41
CA VAL A 47 -18.82 3.43 1.57
C VAL A 47 -19.71 2.81 2.64
N ARG A 48 -20.01 3.52 3.73
CA ARG A 48 -20.90 3.05 4.79
C ARG A 48 -22.14 3.93 4.85
N ASP A 49 -23.28 3.28 5.11
CA ASP A 49 -24.53 3.97 5.37
C ASP A 49 -24.62 4.41 6.85
N LEU A 50 -24.81 5.70 7.09
CA LEU A 50 -24.92 6.25 8.45
C LEU A 50 -26.33 6.13 9.03
N PHE A 51 -27.34 5.83 8.21
CA PHE A 51 -28.69 5.49 8.70
C PHE A 51 -28.85 3.99 8.96
N ASN A 52 -28.05 3.14 8.31
CA ASN A 52 -28.00 1.71 8.55
C ASN A 52 -26.55 1.22 8.78
N PRO A 53 -26.04 1.26 10.02
CA PRO A 53 -24.65 0.90 10.33
C PRO A 53 -24.26 -0.54 10.00
N SER A 54 -25.24 -1.45 9.82
CA SER A 54 -24.99 -2.83 9.39
C SER A 54 -24.59 -2.92 7.92
N ALA A 55 -24.91 -1.91 7.10
CA ALA A 55 -24.55 -1.85 5.70
C ALA A 55 -23.17 -1.18 5.52
N ASP A 56 -22.13 -1.99 5.68
CA ASP A 56 -20.74 -1.59 5.46
C ASP A 56 -20.28 -1.91 4.03
N ASN A 57 -19.51 -1.01 3.42
CA ASN A 57 -18.92 -1.16 2.09
C ASN A 57 -19.91 -1.34 0.92
N LEU A 58 -20.85 -0.39 0.78
CA LEU A 58 -21.80 -0.32 -0.33
C LEU A 58 -21.12 -0.14 -1.70
N ALA A 59 -21.71 -0.76 -2.73
CA ALA A 59 -21.21 -0.71 -4.10
C ALA A 59 -21.67 0.55 -4.85
N ILE A 60 -20.78 1.12 -5.66
CA ILE A 60 -21.10 2.25 -6.55
C ILE A 60 -21.44 1.71 -7.94
N HIS A 61 -22.64 2.02 -8.39
CA HIS A 61 -23.18 1.66 -9.70
C HIS A 61 -23.34 2.90 -10.57
N GLU A 62 -23.44 2.68 -11.88
CA GLU A 62 -23.63 3.73 -12.87
C GLU A 62 -24.76 3.31 -13.81
N ASP A 63 -25.72 4.21 -14.01
CA ASP A 63 -26.86 4.02 -14.90
C ASP A 63 -26.95 5.20 -15.86
N LYS A 64 -27.31 4.94 -17.12
CA LYS A 64 -27.36 5.96 -18.18
C LYS A 64 -28.38 7.07 -17.90
N ALA A 65 -29.46 6.76 -17.17
CA ALA A 65 -30.50 7.70 -16.78
C ALA A 65 -30.27 8.29 -15.39
N ARG A 66 -29.81 7.49 -14.42
CA ARG A 66 -29.65 7.92 -13.01
C ARG A 66 -28.28 8.54 -12.69
N GLY A 67 -27.30 8.35 -13.57
CA GLY A 67 -25.91 8.70 -13.31
C GLY A 67 -25.25 7.74 -12.33
N VAL A 68 -24.21 8.20 -11.63
CA VAL A 68 -23.52 7.42 -10.59
C VAL A 68 -24.34 7.43 -9.30
N TYR A 69 -24.56 6.26 -8.70
CA TYR A 69 -25.27 6.13 -7.43
C TYR A 69 -24.71 5.00 -6.57
N VAL A 70 -24.95 5.10 -5.25
CA VAL A 70 -24.60 4.03 -4.30
C VAL A 70 -25.79 3.09 -4.20
N LYS A 71 -25.58 1.82 -4.55
CA LYS A 71 -26.62 0.80 -4.48
C LYS A 71 -26.92 0.47 -3.02
N ASP A 72 -28.20 0.26 -2.70
CA ASP A 72 -28.68 -0.13 -1.37
C ASP A 72 -28.42 0.90 -0.25
N LEU A 73 -28.09 2.15 -0.62
CA LEU A 73 -28.03 3.26 0.33
C LEU A 73 -29.44 3.64 0.80
N CYS A 74 -29.63 3.75 2.11
CA CYS A 74 -30.91 4.11 2.71
C CYS A 74 -31.35 5.53 2.30
N GLU A 75 -32.60 5.65 1.86
CA GLU A 75 -33.27 6.92 1.56
C GLU A 75 -34.45 7.08 2.52
N ILE A 76 -34.38 8.05 3.44
CA ILE A 76 -35.46 8.36 4.39
C ILE A 76 -36.31 9.48 3.81
N TYR A 77 -37.63 9.27 3.74
CA TYR A 77 -38.59 10.32 3.40
C TYR A 77 -38.81 11.24 4.59
N VAL A 78 -38.84 12.54 4.33
CA VAL A 78 -38.97 13.57 5.36
C VAL A 78 -40.03 14.58 4.96
N ALA A 79 -40.85 15.00 5.93
CA ALA A 79 -41.95 15.93 5.73
C ALA A 79 -41.66 17.36 6.23
N ASN A 80 -40.68 17.51 7.13
CA ASN A 80 -40.33 18.80 7.75
C ASN A 80 -38.84 18.86 8.12
N SER A 81 -38.36 20.05 8.52
CA SER A 81 -36.97 20.28 8.94
C SER A 81 -36.57 19.45 10.15
N ASP A 82 -37.48 19.25 11.11
CA ASP A 82 -37.18 18.57 12.38
C ASP A 82 -36.92 17.08 12.19
N GLU A 83 -37.63 16.44 11.25
CA GLU A 83 -37.36 15.06 10.82
C GLU A 83 -35.97 14.93 10.19
N VAL A 84 -35.54 15.92 9.39
CA VAL A 84 -34.18 15.95 8.84
C VAL A 84 -33.15 16.11 9.95
N TYR A 85 -33.38 17.01 10.91
CA TYR A 85 -32.48 17.18 12.06
C TYR A 85 -32.36 15.91 12.89
N THR A 86 -33.47 15.22 13.13
CA THR A 86 -33.49 13.94 13.84
C THR A 86 -32.68 12.88 13.08
N ALA A 87 -32.90 12.76 11.76
CA ALA A 87 -32.13 11.84 10.92
C ALA A 87 -30.62 12.18 10.94
N MET A 88 -30.27 13.46 10.81
CA MET A 88 -28.88 13.93 10.85
C MET A 88 -28.19 13.67 12.19
N LYS A 89 -28.89 13.89 13.31
CA LYS A 89 -28.40 13.58 14.66
C LYS A 89 -28.12 12.08 14.80
N ASN A 90 -29.06 11.23 14.38
CA ASN A 90 -28.88 9.77 14.38
C ASN A 90 -27.67 9.34 13.54
N GLY A 91 -27.54 9.86 12.32
CA GLY A 91 -26.39 9.54 11.45
C GLY A 91 -25.06 10.01 12.03
N SER A 92 -25.04 11.17 12.68
CA SER A 92 -23.85 11.69 13.36
C SER A 92 -23.48 10.85 14.59
N SER A 93 -24.46 10.39 15.38
CA SER A 93 -24.20 9.45 16.49
C SER A 93 -23.59 8.14 15.99
N ASN A 94 -24.08 7.60 14.87
CA ASN A 94 -23.52 6.39 14.27
C ASN A 94 -22.07 6.59 13.78
N ARG A 95 -21.76 7.77 13.25
CA ARG A 95 -20.38 8.18 12.91
C ARG A 95 -19.47 8.21 14.15
N VAL A 96 -19.97 8.74 15.29
CA VAL A 96 -19.20 8.82 16.55
C VAL A 96 -19.00 7.45 17.21
N VAL A 97 -19.98 6.54 17.14
CA VAL A 97 -19.82 5.19 17.71
C VAL A 97 -18.71 4.42 16.99
N ALA A 98 -18.63 4.55 15.66
CA ALA A 98 -17.52 3.99 14.87
C ALA A 98 -16.15 4.54 15.33
N TYR A 99 -16.07 5.84 15.63
CA TYR A 99 -14.89 6.51 16.18
C TYR A 99 -14.45 5.94 17.55
N THR A 100 -15.40 5.73 18.48
CA THR A 100 -15.05 5.27 19.84
C THR A 100 -14.54 3.84 19.91
N GLN A 101 -14.83 3.00 18.91
CA GLN A 101 -14.31 1.63 18.83
C GLN A 101 -12.92 1.53 18.18
N MET A 102 -12.41 2.57 17.49
CA MET A 102 -11.20 2.44 16.65
C MET A 102 -10.14 3.57 16.70
N ASN A 103 -10.23 4.54 17.63
CA ASN A 103 -9.35 5.74 17.83
C ASN A 103 -9.91 7.03 17.21
N ALA A 104 -9.24 8.15 17.52
CA ALA A 104 -9.70 9.49 17.22
C ALA A 104 -9.64 9.84 15.70
N GLU A 105 -10.75 9.64 14.98
CA GLU A 105 -10.80 9.48 13.52
C GLU A 105 -11.80 10.40 12.75
N SER A 106 -12.32 11.48 13.34
CA SER A 106 -13.33 12.30 12.65
C SER A 106 -12.77 13.14 11.49
N SER A 107 -11.47 13.46 11.50
CA SER A 107 -10.79 14.19 10.41
C SER A 107 -10.40 13.30 9.22
N ARG A 108 -10.68 12.00 9.31
CA ARG A 108 -10.10 10.95 8.47
C ARG A 108 -11.13 10.25 7.58
N SER A 109 -12.42 10.56 7.73
CA SER A 109 -13.48 10.09 6.83
C SER A 109 -14.16 11.24 6.10
N HIS A 110 -14.67 10.97 4.90
CA HIS A 110 -15.51 11.92 4.16
C HIS A 110 -16.96 11.66 4.48
N SER A 111 -17.71 12.67 4.87
CA SER A 111 -19.15 12.58 5.12
C SER A 111 -19.94 13.21 3.98
N ILE A 112 -20.96 12.52 3.48
CA ILE A 112 -21.79 12.98 2.37
C ILE A 112 -23.26 12.86 2.74
N VAL A 113 -23.92 14.00 2.88
CA VAL A 113 -25.37 14.09 2.99
C VAL A 113 -25.93 14.35 1.60
N VAL A 114 -26.91 13.56 1.20
CA VAL A 114 -27.62 13.71 -0.08
C VAL A 114 -29.07 14.06 0.20
N ILE A 115 -29.51 15.21 -0.28
CA ILE A 115 -30.91 15.63 -0.23
C ILE A 115 -31.47 15.53 -1.64
N THR A 116 -32.46 14.68 -1.84
CA THR A 116 -33.15 14.52 -3.13
C THR A 116 -34.53 15.15 -3.02
N ILE A 117 -34.80 16.12 -3.88
CA ILE A 117 -36.08 16.83 -3.96
C ILE A 117 -36.71 16.49 -5.30
N THR A 118 -37.90 15.91 -5.27
CA THR A 118 -38.72 15.68 -6.46
C THR A 118 -39.92 16.60 -6.38
N GLN A 119 -40.15 17.37 -7.44
CA GLN A 119 -41.28 18.27 -7.60
C GLN A 119 -42.16 17.74 -8.73
N LYS A 120 -43.45 17.60 -8.49
CA LYS A 120 -44.42 17.20 -9.50
C LYS A 120 -45.47 18.29 -9.66
N ASN A 121 -45.70 18.72 -10.89
CA ASN A 121 -46.79 19.63 -11.21
C ASN A 121 -48.08 18.79 -11.40
N LEU A 122 -49.12 19.09 -10.63
CA LEU A 122 -50.38 18.34 -10.66
C LEU A 122 -51.22 18.64 -11.90
N ASP A 123 -51.06 19.83 -12.49
CA ASP A 123 -51.82 20.25 -13.68
C ASP A 123 -51.24 19.62 -14.96
N THR A 124 -49.92 19.64 -15.12
CA THR A 124 -49.24 19.15 -16.33
C THR A 124 -48.75 17.72 -16.21
N GLY A 125 -48.64 17.20 -14.99
CA GLY A 125 -48.02 15.91 -14.70
C GLY A 125 -46.50 15.87 -14.90
N ALA A 126 -45.87 17.00 -15.26
CA ALA A 126 -44.42 17.09 -15.41
C ALA A 126 -43.71 17.00 -14.05
N ALA A 127 -42.58 16.30 -14.02
CA ALA A 127 -41.78 16.13 -12.81
C ALA A 127 -40.38 16.73 -12.99
N LYS A 128 -39.84 17.30 -11.92
CA LYS A 128 -38.47 17.79 -11.83
C LYS A 128 -37.80 17.12 -10.65
N SER A 129 -36.51 16.81 -10.79
CA SER A 129 -35.73 16.23 -9.70
C SER A 129 -34.42 16.97 -9.49
N GLY A 130 -34.13 17.32 -8.25
CA GLY A 130 -32.87 17.91 -7.83
C GLY A 130 -32.20 17.03 -6.79
N LYS A 131 -30.89 16.88 -6.88
CA LYS A 131 -30.06 16.26 -5.84
C LYS A 131 -29.05 17.28 -5.36
N LEU A 132 -28.98 17.47 -4.05
CA LEU A 132 -27.99 18.30 -3.39
C LEU A 132 -27.05 17.41 -2.60
N TYR A 133 -25.76 17.50 -2.90
CA TYR A 133 -24.70 16.81 -2.19
C TYR A 133 -24.02 17.82 -1.27
N LEU A 134 -24.05 17.55 0.04
CA LEU A 134 -23.34 18.32 1.05
C LEU A 134 -22.20 17.44 1.56
N VAL A 135 -20.98 17.80 1.18
CA VAL A 135 -19.79 16.98 1.36
C VAL A 135 -18.88 17.65 2.37
N ASP A 136 -18.57 16.93 3.45
CA ASP A 136 -17.55 17.27 4.44
C ASP A 136 -16.35 16.36 4.20
N LEU A 137 -15.27 16.92 3.66
CA LEU A 137 -14.09 16.16 3.25
C LEU A 137 -13.15 15.93 4.44
N ALA A 138 -12.45 14.80 4.41
CA ALA A 138 -11.33 14.53 5.30
C ALA A 138 -10.23 15.60 5.16
N GLY A 139 -9.40 15.72 6.19
CA GLY A 139 -8.30 16.67 6.26
C GLY A 139 -7.29 16.52 5.13
N SER A 140 -6.85 17.65 4.57
CA SER A 140 -5.89 17.71 3.45
C SER A 140 -4.42 17.71 3.88
N GLU A 141 -4.15 17.50 5.17
CA GLU A 141 -2.80 17.52 5.72
C GLU A 141 -1.94 16.34 5.24
N LYS A 142 -0.64 16.62 5.03
CA LYS A 142 0.32 15.59 4.65
C LYS A 142 0.56 14.60 5.79
N VAL A 143 0.52 13.31 5.45
CA VAL A 143 0.81 12.18 6.37
C VAL A 143 2.09 12.38 7.18
N GLY A 144 3.15 12.92 6.56
CA GLY A 144 4.46 13.11 7.20
C GLY A 144 4.47 14.05 8.41
N LYS A 145 3.47 14.94 8.57
CA LYS A 145 3.36 15.81 9.76
C LYS A 145 2.62 15.15 10.92
N THR A 146 1.89 14.06 10.66
CA THR A 146 1.01 13.44 11.66
C THR A 146 1.74 12.50 12.64
N GLY A 147 3.00 12.15 12.36
CA GLY A 147 3.78 11.21 13.18
C GLY A 147 3.17 9.80 13.23
N ALA A 148 2.21 9.49 12.35
CA ALA A 148 1.47 8.23 12.36
C ALA A 148 2.38 7.04 12.00
N SER A 149 2.27 5.95 12.75
CA SER A 149 3.04 4.71 12.56
C SER A 149 2.13 3.48 12.55
N GLY A 150 2.58 2.39 11.92
CA GLY A 150 1.83 1.14 11.81
C GLY A 150 0.49 1.30 11.07
N GLN A 151 -0.60 0.81 11.65
CA GLN A 151 -1.94 0.81 11.03
C GLN A 151 -2.48 2.21 10.73
N THR A 152 -2.16 3.20 11.56
CA THR A 152 -2.53 4.61 11.32
C THR A 152 -1.83 5.22 10.11
N LEU A 153 -0.66 4.71 9.72
CA LEU A 153 0.03 5.15 8.50
C LEU A 153 -0.68 4.64 7.25
N GLU A 154 -1.10 3.37 7.24
CA GLU A 154 -1.86 2.78 6.13
C GLU A 154 -3.23 3.43 5.94
N GLU A 155 -3.88 3.78 7.05
CA GLU A 155 -5.10 4.58 7.06
C GLU A 155 -4.86 5.97 6.45
N ALA A 156 -3.85 6.70 6.95
CA ALA A 156 -3.49 8.03 6.46
C ALA A 156 -3.13 8.03 4.95
N LYS A 157 -2.50 6.96 4.45
CA LYS A 157 -2.25 6.76 3.01
C LYS A 157 -3.55 6.62 2.22
N LYS A 158 -4.52 5.82 2.70
CA LYS A 158 -5.81 5.63 2.01
C LYS A 158 -6.70 6.87 2.03
N ILE A 159 -6.64 7.66 3.09
CA ILE A 159 -7.36 8.93 3.18
C ILE A 159 -6.78 9.91 2.17
N ASN A 160 -5.45 10.04 2.16
CA ASN A 160 -4.77 10.86 1.17
C ASN A 160 -4.96 10.35 -0.26
N LYS A 161 -5.21 9.05 -0.48
CA LYS A 161 -5.56 8.52 -1.81
C LYS A 161 -6.79 9.23 -2.38
N SER A 162 -7.86 9.35 -1.61
CA SER A 162 -9.11 9.98 -2.06
C SER A 162 -8.95 11.47 -2.40
N LEU A 163 -8.18 12.21 -1.57
CA LEU A 163 -7.88 13.62 -1.82
C LEU A 163 -6.86 13.83 -2.95
N THR A 164 -5.89 12.92 -3.09
CA THR A 164 -4.95 12.91 -4.22
C THR A 164 -5.69 12.63 -5.53
N ALA A 165 -6.59 11.65 -5.55
CA ALA A 165 -7.45 11.36 -6.70
C ALA A 165 -8.32 12.57 -7.06
N LEU A 166 -8.90 13.25 -6.06
CA LEU A 166 -9.63 14.50 -6.27
C LEU A 166 -8.74 15.57 -6.91
N GLY A 167 -7.50 15.73 -6.43
CA GLY A 167 -6.51 16.62 -7.03
C GLY A 167 -6.16 16.27 -8.47
N MET A 168 -5.99 14.98 -8.79
CA MET A 168 -5.71 14.49 -10.15
C MET A 168 -6.88 14.75 -11.10
N VAL A 169 -8.13 14.48 -10.66
CA VAL A 169 -9.34 14.78 -11.42
C VAL A 169 -9.42 16.27 -11.76
N ILE A 170 -9.18 17.14 -10.78
CA ILE A 170 -9.17 18.58 -10.99
C ILE A 170 -8.08 18.98 -11.99
N ASN A 171 -6.86 18.49 -11.82
CA ASN A 171 -5.77 18.79 -12.74
C ASN A 171 -6.11 18.38 -14.18
N ALA A 172 -6.60 17.14 -14.37
CA ALA A 172 -7.00 16.62 -15.68
C ALA A 172 -8.13 17.43 -16.33
N LEU A 173 -9.12 17.88 -15.54
CA LEU A 173 -10.21 18.73 -16.01
C LEU A 173 -9.75 20.13 -16.42
N THR A 174 -8.63 20.61 -15.88
CA THR A 174 -8.12 21.97 -16.12
C THR A 174 -7.03 22.05 -17.18
N ASP A 175 -6.28 20.98 -17.40
CA ASP A 175 -5.18 20.94 -18.39
C ASP A 175 -5.71 20.92 -19.84
N GLY A 176 -6.94 20.44 -20.06
CA GLY A 176 -7.61 20.45 -21.37
C GLY A 176 -7.01 19.50 -22.42
N LYS A 177 -5.81 18.96 -22.18
CA LYS A 177 -5.14 17.94 -23.01
C LYS A 177 -5.63 16.52 -22.73
N SER A 178 -6.13 16.27 -21.52
CA SER A 178 -6.57 14.95 -21.08
C SER A 178 -8.00 14.66 -21.52
N SER A 179 -8.19 13.69 -22.42
CA SER A 179 -9.52 13.18 -22.81
C SER A 179 -10.14 12.28 -21.73
N HIS A 180 -9.31 11.54 -20.99
CA HIS A 180 -9.73 10.65 -19.92
C HIS A 180 -9.52 11.30 -18.55
N ILE A 181 -10.60 11.40 -17.77
CA ILE A 181 -10.57 11.92 -16.40
C ILE A 181 -10.62 10.76 -15.40
N PRO A 182 -9.66 10.65 -14.46
CA PRO A 182 -9.50 9.48 -13.59
C PRO A 182 -10.49 9.44 -12.41
N TYR A 183 -11.80 9.57 -12.66
CA TYR A 183 -12.81 9.52 -11.59
C TYR A 183 -12.79 8.20 -10.80
N ARG A 184 -12.31 7.11 -11.43
CA ARG A 184 -12.33 5.75 -10.85
C ARG A 184 -11.27 5.49 -9.79
N ASP A 185 -10.29 6.38 -9.63
CA ASP A 185 -9.16 6.19 -8.72
C ASP A 185 -9.57 6.19 -7.24
N SER A 186 -10.70 6.83 -6.91
CA SER A 186 -11.32 6.80 -5.59
C SER A 186 -12.84 6.67 -5.66
N LYS A 187 -13.45 6.03 -4.65
CA LYS A 187 -14.91 6.03 -4.46
C LYS A 187 -15.49 7.45 -4.35
N LEU A 188 -14.75 8.37 -3.73
CA LEU A 188 -15.15 9.77 -3.57
C LEU A 188 -15.32 10.45 -4.93
N THR A 189 -14.30 10.37 -5.79
CA THR A 189 -14.31 10.98 -7.12
C THR A 189 -15.33 10.34 -8.07
N ARG A 190 -15.65 9.06 -7.88
CA ARG A 190 -16.77 8.41 -8.59
C ARG A 190 -18.12 8.97 -8.18
N ILE A 191 -18.39 9.07 -6.88
CA ILE A 191 -19.66 9.63 -6.38
C ILE A 191 -19.83 11.09 -6.80
N LEU A 192 -18.73 11.85 -6.78
CA LEU A 192 -18.73 13.28 -7.13
C LEU A 192 -18.44 13.57 -8.60
N GLN A 193 -18.45 12.54 -9.47
CA GLN A 193 -18.15 12.68 -10.89
C GLN A 193 -19.05 13.72 -11.58
N GLU A 194 -20.34 13.75 -11.27
CA GLU A 194 -21.24 14.77 -11.82
C GLU A 194 -20.96 16.17 -11.29
N SER A 195 -20.42 16.27 -10.07
CA SER A 195 -20.07 17.53 -9.41
C SER A 195 -18.80 18.17 -10.01
N LEU A 196 -17.93 17.41 -10.65
CA LEU A 196 -16.66 17.89 -11.19
C LEU A 196 -16.67 17.69 -12.71
N GLY A 197 -17.00 18.71 -13.48
CA GLY A 197 -17.06 18.64 -14.95
C GLY A 197 -18.35 18.06 -15.55
N GLY A 198 -19.33 17.67 -14.71
CA GLY A 198 -20.60 17.07 -15.14
C GLY A 198 -21.82 17.99 -15.07
N ASN A 199 -23.00 17.37 -14.88
CA ASN A 199 -24.29 18.03 -14.75
C ASN A 199 -24.56 18.45 -13.29
N SER A 200 -23.84 19.46 -12.79
CA SER A 200 -24.03 19.95 -11.43
C SER A 200 -23.65 21.42 -11.29
N ARG A 201 -24.32 22.11 -10.35
CA ARG A 201 -23.89 23.42 -9.86
C ARG A 201 -23.06 23.21 -8.60
N THR A 202 -21.75 23.32 -8.75
CA THR A 202 -20.80 22.97 -7.68
C THR A 202 -20.22 24.22 -7.04
N THR A 203 -20.24 24.25 -5.71
CA THR A 203 -19.55 25.27 -4.90
C THR A 203 -18.51 24.56 -4.04
N LEU A 204 -17.26 24.98 -4.15
CA LEU A 204 -16.17 24.50 -3.30
C LEU A 204 -15.88 25.56 -2.24
N ILE A 205 -15.92 25.16 -0.97
CA ILE A 205 -15.50 25.99 0.16
C ILE A 205 -14.13 25.50 0.60
N ILE A 206 -13.15 26.39 0.55
CA ILE A 206 -11.81 26.10 1.04
C ILE A 206 -11.64 26.70 2.44
N ASN A 207 -11.25 25.86 3.40
CA ASN A 207 -11.02 26.27 4.78
C ASN A 207 -9.52 26.39 5.04
N CYS A 208 -9.09 27.56 5.50
CA CYS A 208 -7.67 27.88 5.71
C CYS A 208 -7.42 28.30 7.16
N SER A 209 -6.23 27.98 7.67
CA SER A 209 -5.77 28.46 8.97
C SER A 209 -5.03 29.79 8.80
N PRO A 210 -5.30 30.83 9.61
CA PRO A 210 -4.55 32.08 9.57
C PRO A 210 -3.18 31.99 10.27
N SER A 211 -2.90 30.89 10.99
CA SER A 211 -1.63 30.69 11.70
C SER A 211 -0.45 30.45 10.76
N SER A 212 0.69 31.10 11.04
CA SER A 212 1.95 30.89 10.33
C SER A 212 2.45 29.45 10.41
N TYR A 213 2.12 28.72 11.49
CA TYR A 213 2.44 27.29 11.61
C TYR A 213 1.85 26.45 10.47
N ASN A 214 0.70 26.85 9.94
CA ASN A 214 -0.02 26.16 8.87
C ASN A 214 0.13 26.84 7.49
N GLU A 215 1.12 27.72 7.32
CA GLU A 215 1.33 28.48 6.08
C GLU A 215 1.41 27.57 4.85
N ALA A 216 2.23 26.52 4.91
CA ALA A 216 2.42 25.60 3.78
C ALA A 216 1.12 24.89 3.35
N GLU A 217 0.30 24.44 4.31
CA GLU A 217 -0.99 23.78 4.01
C GLU A 217 -2.02 24.77 3.46
N THR A 218 -2.02 25.99 4.00
CA THR A 218 -2.89 27.08 3.55
C THR A 218 -2.57 27.46 2.10
N ILE A 219 -1.29 27.59 1.74
CA ILE A 219 -0.87 27.85 0.35
C ILE A 219 -1.29 26.70 -0.56
N SER A 220 -1.11 25.44 -0.13
CA SER A 220 -1.53 24.26 -0.90
C SER A 220 -3.05 24.29 -1.19
N THR A 221 -3.84 24.57 -0.16
CA THR A 221 -5.31 24.65 -0.23
C THR A 221 -5.78 25.79 -1.14
N LEU A 222 -5.15 26.97 -1.06
CA LEU A 222 -5.44 28.09 -1.95
C LEU A 222 -5.11 27.75 -3.41
N ARG A 223 -3.96 27.13 -3.68
CA ARG A 223 -3.58 26.68 -5.03
C ARG A 223 -4.56 25.64 -5.58
N PHE A 224 -5.01 24.71 -4.74
CA PHE A 224 -6.06 23.76 -5.09
C PHE A 224 -7.36 24.49 -5.49
N GLY A 225 -7.82 25.44 -4.68
CA GLY A 225 -9.00 26.24 -4.96
C GLY A 225 -8.88 27.06 -6.26
N MET A 226 -7.71 27.64 -6.53
CA MET A 226 -7.45 28.36 -7.79
C MET A 226 -7.58 27.47 -9.02
N ARG A 227 -7.09 26.23 -8.97
CA ARG A 227 -7.28 25.25 -10.05
C ARG A 227 -8.75 24.82 -10.16
N ALA A 228 -9.38 24.47 -9.05
CA ALA A 228 -10.79 24.06 -9.04
C ALA A 228 -11.72 25.12 -9.65
N LYS A 229 -11.41 26.42 -9.45
CA LYS A 229 -12.17 27.55 -10.01
C LYS A 229 -12.25 27.56 -11.54
N THR A 230 -11.28 26.98 -12.25
CA THR A 230 -11.27 27.00 -13.73
C THR A 230 -12.13 25.90 -14.36
N ILE A 231 -12.55 24.91 -13.57
CA ILE A 231 -13.43 23.82 -14.03
C ILE A 231 -14.76 24.38 -14.56
N LYS A 232 -15.23 23.83 -15.69
CA LYS A 232 -16.49 24.20 -16.32
C LYS A 232 -17.47 23.03 -16.28
N ASN A 233 -18.54 23.19 -15.50
CA ASN A 233 -19.64 22.23 -15.46
C ASN A 233 -20.71 22.58 -16.50
N LYS A 234 -21.41 21.55 -17.01
CA LYS A 234 -22.53 21.69 -17.95
C LYS A 234 -23.85 21.37 -17.25
N ALA A 235 -24.28 22.28 -16.37
CA ALA A 235 -25.50 22.10 -15.59
C ALA A 235 -26.77 22.29 -16.45
N LYS A 236 -27.66 21.30 -16.42
CA LYS A 236 -28.97 21.24 -17.06
C LYS A 236 -30.03 20.86 -16.02
N VAL A 237 -31.23 21.42 -16.14
CA VAL A 237 -32.36 21.07 -15.26
C VAL A 237 -32.79 19.62 -15.55
N ASN A 238 -32.85 18.79 -14.51
CA ASN A 238 -33.40 17.43 -14.63
C ASN A 238 -34.92 17.52 -14.57
N SER A 239 -35.54 17.35 -15.73
CA SER A 239 -36.99 17.38 -15.90
C SER A 239 -37.43 16.16 -16.70
N ASP A 240 -38.36 15.40 -16.14
CA ASP A 240 -39.07 14.36 -16.84
C ASP A 240 -40.30 14.98 -17.51
N LEU A 241 -40.35 14.90 -18.84
CA LEU A 241 -41.52 15.33 -19.60
C LEU A 241 -42.71 14.45 -19.24
N SER A 242 -43.90 15.04 -19.23
CA SER A 242 -45.12 14.28 -19.01
C SER A 242 -45.27 13.20 -20.10
N PRO A 243 -45.94 12.06 -19.83
CA PRO A 243 -46.21 11.05 -20.86
C PRO A 243 -46.95 11.61 -22.09
N ALA A 244 -47.75 12.66 -21.92
CA ALA A 244 -48.44 13.35 -23.01
C ALA A 244 -47.48 14.16 -23.89
N GLU A 245 -46.60 14.95 -23.28
CA GLU A 245 -45.57 15.71 -24.00
C GLU A 245 -44.55 14.78 -24.68
N LEU A 246 -44.17 13.68 -24.00
CA LEU A 246 -43.28 12.67 -24.57
C LEU A 246 -43.90 12.02 -25.81
N LYS A 247 -45.20 11.69 -25.77
CA LYS A 247 -45.95 11.18 -26.93
C LYS A 247 -46.04 12.22 -28.05
N ALA A 248 -46.27 13.50 -27.73
CA ALA A 248 -46.31 14.56 -28.72
C ALA A 248 -44.96 14.77 -29.41
N LEU A 249 -43.87 14.77 -28.63
CA LEU A 249 -42.51 14.86 -29.16
C LEU A 249 -42.17 13.63 -30.02
N LEU A 250 -42.51 12.44 -29.55
CA LEU A 250 -42.29 11.20 -30.30
C LEU A 250 -43.08 11.20 -31.62
N LYS A 251 -44.32 11.72 -31.63
CA LYS A 251 -45.11 11.92 -32.85
C LYS A 251 -44.42 12.89 -33.81
N LYS A 252 -43.91 14.02 -33.30
CA LYS A 252 -43.17 15.03 -34.09
C LYS A 252 -41.90 14.44 -34.71
N VAL A 253 -41.08 13.76 -33.91
CA VAL A 253 -39.84 13.12 -34.37
C VAL A 253 -40.15 12.02 -35.39
N LYS A 254 -41.23 11.24 -35.19
CA LYS A 254 -41.68 10.25 -36.18
C LYS A 254 -42.09 10.89 -37.49
N SER A 255 -42.85 11.99 -37.47
CA SER A 255 -43.19 12.71 -38.70
C SER A 255 -41.95 13.27 -39.39
N GLU A 256 -41.02 13.87 -38.64
CA GLU A 256 -39.75 14.36 -39.17
C GLU A 256 -38.91 13.24 -39.79
N THR A 257 -38.86 12.07 -39.14
CA THR A 257 -38.16 10.88 -39.67
C THR A 257 -38.78 10.42 -40.99
N ILE A 258 -40.11 10.39 -41.09
CA ILE A 258 -40.80 10.05 -42.34
C ILE A 258 -40.49 11.08 -43.44
N THR A 259 -40.47 12.38 -43.11
CA THR A 259 -40.11 13.43 -44.08
C THR A 259 -38.65 13.33 -44.53
N PHE A 260 -37.72 13.01 -43.64
CA PHE A 260 -36.32 12.80 -44.01
C PHE A 260 -36.13 11.52 -44.82
N GLN A 261 -36.82 10.43 -44.48
CA GLN A 261 -36.78 9.19 -45.27
C GLN A 261 -37.32 9.39 -46.69
N THR A 262 -38.43 10.11 -46.84
CA THR A 262 -38.98 10.46 -48.16
C THR A 262 -38.04 11.39 -48.94
N TYR A 263 -37.35 12.30 -48.27
CA TYR A 263 -36.31 13.13 -48.88
C TYR A 263 -35.09 12.35 -49.34
N ILE A 264 -34.58 11.44 -48.53
CA ILE A 264 -33.47 10.56 -48.91
C ILE A 264 -33.88 9.69 -50.11
N ALA A 265 -35.06 9.05 -50.08
CA ALA A 265 -35.53 8.22 -51.19
C ALA A 265 -35.70 9.00 -52.50
N ALA A 266 -36.16 10.25 -52.42
CA ALA A 266 -36.28 11.13 -53.59
C ALA A 266 -34.89 11.51 -54.14
N LEU A 267 -33.93 11.88 -53.28
CA LEU A 267 -32.55 12.17 -53.66
C LEU A 267 -31.85 10.93 -54.27
N GLU A 268 -32.05 9.74 -53.71
CA GLU A 268 -31.51 8.49 -54.26
C GLU A 268 -32.06 8.20 -55.66
N GLY A 269 -33.34 8.48 -55.89
CA GLY A 269 -33.97 8.39 -57.21
C GLY A 269 -33.35 9.38 -58.21
N GLU A 270 -33.12 10.63 -57.79
CA GLU A 270 -32.42 11.63 -58.60
C GLU A 270 -31.00 11.19 -58.96
N VAL A 271 -30.21 10.76 -57.97
CA VAL A 271 -28.84 10.24 -58.17
C VAL A 271 -28.82 9.05 -59.12
N THR A 272 -29.85 8.18 -59.08
CA THR A 272 -29.95 7.04 -60.00
C THR A 272 -30.13 7.48 -61.46
N VAL A 273 -30.93 8.54 -61.70
CA VAL A 273 -31.10 9.10 -63.06
C VAL A 273 -29.80 9.70 -63.57
N TRP A 274 -29.07 10.40 -62.71
CA TRP A 274 -27.78 11.01 -63.05
C TRP A 274 -26.73 9.94 -63.35
N ARG A 275 -26.67 8.87 -62.54
CA ARG A 275 -25.82 7.70 -62.78
C ARG A 275 -26.20 6.93 -64.05
N GLY A 276 -27.45 7.04 -64.50
CA GLY A 276 -27.93 6.51 -65.78
C GLY A 276 -27.62 7.37 -67.00
N GLY A 277 -26.85 8.45 -66.85
CA GLY A 277 -26.41 9.32 -67.95
C GLY A 277 -27.46 10.33 -68.43
N LYS A 278 -28.56 10.53 -67.69
CA LYS A 278 -29.62 11.50 -68.00
C LYS A 278 -29.54 12.67 -67.03
N THR A 279 -29.73 13.90 -67.51
CA THR A 279 -29.79 15.11 -66.67
C THR A 279 -31.24 15.51 -66.40
N LEU A 280 -31.53 15.89 -65.16
CA LEU A 280 -32.83 16.48 -64.79
C LEU A 280 -32.73 18.01 -64.86
N PRO A 281 -33.74 18.70 -65.44
CA PRO A 281 -33.86 20.16 -65.35
C PRO A 281 -33.88 20.62 -63.88
N GLU A 282 -33.27 21.78 -63.58
CA GLU A 282 -33.15 22.32 -62.21
C GLU A 282 -34.51 22.45 -61.48
N ASP A 283 -35.56 22.70 -62.25
CA ASP A 283 -36.93 22.83 -61.73
C ASP A 283 -37.48 21.50 -61.15
N ARG A 284 -36.86 20.36 -61.47
CA ARG A 284 -37.22 19.03 -60.98
C ARG A 284 -36.28 18.49 -59.89
N TRP A 285 -35.30 19.26 -59.46
CA TRP A 285 -34.40 18.84 -58.38
C TRP A 285 -35.16 18.68 -57.06
N VAL A 286 -34.75 17.66 -56.32
CA VAL A 286 -35.33 17.31 -55.03
C VAL A 286 -34.86 18.31 -53.98
N THR A 287 -35.81 19.08 -53.45
CA THR A 287 -35.57 20.05 -52.37
C THR A 287 -36.47 19.75 -51.19
N MET A 288 -35.99 20.04 -49.98
CA MET A 288 -36.72 19.77 -48.73
C MET A 288 -38.08 20.49 -48.70
N ASP A 289 -38.17 21.67 -49.32
CA ASP A 289 -39.40 22.46 -49.44
C ASP A 289 -40.46 21.80 -50.33
N LYS A 290 -40.07 21.11 -51.41
CA LYS A 290 -41.00 20.40 -52.30
C LYS A 290 -41.60 19.15 -51.64
N ILE A 291 -40.83 18.48 -50.80
CA ILE A 291 -41.29 17.29 -50.07
C ILE A 291 -42.20 17.66 -48.89
N THR A 292 -41.85 18.70 -48.15
CA THR A 292 -42.69 19.18 -47.03
C THR A 292 -44.04 19.74 -47.50
N LYS A 293 -44.13 20.26 -48.73
CA LYS A 293 -45.39 20.69 -49.37
C LYS A 293 -46.17 19.56 -50.06
N GLY A 294 -45.63 18.34 -50.10
CA GLY A 294 -46.27 17.19 -50.75
C GLY A 294 -46.35 17.29 -52.28
N GLU A 295 -45.54 18.15 -52.89
CA GLU A 295 -45.53 18.42 -54.34
C GLU A 295 -44.63 17.44 -55.12
N PHE A 296 -44.08 16.42 -54.46
CA PHE A 296 -43.18 15.43 -55.06
C PHE A 296 -43.87 14.06 -55.20
N SER A 297 -44.07 13.60 -56.43
CA SER A 297 -44.53 12.24 -56.74
C SER A 297 -43.30 11.38 -57.08
N ALA A 298 -43.08 10.31 -56.33
CA ALA A 298 -41.99 9.37 -56.58
C ALA A 298 -42.06 8.86 -58.05
N LEU A 299 -40.93 8.93 -58.76
CA LEU A 299 -40.77 8.33 -60.07
C LEU A 299 -40.83 6.79 -59.91
N PRO A 300 -41.58 6.06 -60.75
CA PRO A 300 -41.72 4.62 -60.62
C PRO A 300 -40.38 3.89 -60.84
N PRO A 301 -40.16 2.73 -60.19
CA PRO A 301 -38.95 1.94 -60.40
C PRO A 301 -38.91 1.48 -61.86
N ALA A 302 -37.80 1.77 -62.54
CA ALA A 302 -37.65 1.51 -63.97
C ALA A 302 -37.82 0.01 -64.27
N SER A 303 -38.86 -0.33 -65.04
CA SER A 303 -39.05 -1.64 -65.64
C SER A 303 -38.00 -1.86 -66.73
N ASN A 304 -37.36 -3.03 -66.70
CA ASN A 304 -36.54 -3.60 -67.77
C ASN A 304 -37.07 -3.28 -69.17
N PHE A 305 -36.27 -2.58 -69.99
CA PHE A 305 -36.47 -2.62 -71.44
C PHE A 305 -35.16 -2.91 -72.18
N ARG A 306 -35.32 -3.94 -73.00
CA ARG A 306 -34.37 -4.67 -73.83
C ARG A 306 -34.02 -3.87 -75.07
N ALA A 307 -32.76 -3.97 -75.49
CA ALA A 307 -32.25 -3.41 -76.74
C ALA A 307 -33.02 -3.93 -77.97
N SER A 308 -33.32 -3.05 -78.92
CA SER A 308 -33.65 -3.41 -80.31
C SER A 308 -33.26 -2.28 -81.27
N THR A 309 -32.21 -2.57 -82.03
CA THR A 309 -31.96 -2.31 -83.46
C THR A 309 -32.69 -1.15 -84.15
N VAL A 310 -31.87 -0.23 -84.67
CA VAL A 310 -32.19 0.85 -85.61
C VAL A 310 -32.37 0.30 -87.03
N THR A 311 -33.42 0.72 -87.72
CA THR A 311 -33.53 0.71 -89.18
C THR A 311 -33.72 2.14 -89.68
N GLU A 312 -32.97 2.47 -90.72
CA GLU A 312 -33.00 3.73 -91.47
C GLU A 312 -34.39 4.03 -92.06
N ASP A 313 -34.81 5.30 -92.01
CA ASP A 313 -35.53 5.90 -93.13
C ASP A 313 -35.31 7.41 -93.22
N VAL A 314 -35.19 7.88 -94.45
CA VAL A 314 -34.70 9.18 -94.91
C VAL A 314 -35.86 10.15 -95.07
N SER A 315 -35.81 11.34 -94.46
CA SER A 315 -36.54 12.54 -94.92
C SER A 315 -35.99 13.80 -94.27
N ARG A 316 -35.16 14.54 -95.02
CA ARG A 316 -34.78 15.93 -94.77
C ARG A 316 -35.93 16.86 -95.17
N PRO A 317 -36.27 17.86 -94.35
CA PRO A 317 -36.54 19.20 -94.84
C PRO A 317 -35.36 20.10 -94.50
N THR A 318 -34.78 20.71 -95.51
CA THR A 318 -33.82 21.82 -95.41
C THR A 318 -34.39 22.95 -94.55
N THR A 319 -33.74 23.23 -93.41
CA THR A 319 -33.95 24.45 -92.61
C THR A 319 -33.42 25.67 -93.37
N PRO A 320 -34.14 26.81 -93.39
CA PRO A 320 -33.68 28.01 -94.07
C PRO A 320 -32.50 28.61 -93.31
N SER A 321 -31.43 28.95 -94.04
CA SER A 321 -30.31 29.73 -93.53
C SER A 321 -30.82 31.13 -93.17
N VAL A 322 -31.00 31.40 -91.87
CA VAL A 322 -31.19 32.75 -91.36
C VAL A 322 -29.88 33.50 -91.56
N VAL A 323 -29.91 34.54 -92.39
CA VAL A 323 -28.81 35.51 -92.50
C VAL A 323 -28.86 36.36 -91.24
N LEU A 324 -28.09 35.96 -90.24
CA LEU A 324 -27.86 36.77 -89.03
C LEU A 324 -27.04 38.01 -89.42
N GLU A 325 -27.44 39.17 -88.91
CA GLU A 325 -26.68 40.40 -89.06
C GLU A 325 -25.28 40.21 -88.43
N LYS A 326 -24.26 40.86 -89.00
CA LYS A 326 -22.84 40.60 -88.69
C LYS A 326 -22.54 40.76 -87.19
N ASP A 327 -23.28 41.65 -86.52
CA ASP A 327 -23.14 41.99 -85.11
C ASP A 327 -23.66 40.87 -84.18
N GLU A 328 -24.78 40.23 -84.50
CA GLU A 328 -25.34 39.12 -83.68
C GLU A 328 -24.45 37.87 -83.75
N ARG A 329 -23.81 37.63 -84.90
CA ARG A 329 -22.87 36.51 -85.07
C ARG A 329 -21.57 36.72 -84.28
N GLU A 330 -21.08 37.95 -84.21
CA GLU A 330 -19.91 38.30 -83.41
C GLU A 330 -20.20 38.19 -81.91
N GLU A 331 -21.41 38.56 -81.47
CA GLU A 331 -21.83 38.43 -80.07
C GLU A 331 -21.98 36.96 -79.63
N LEU A 332 -22.52 36.10 -80.50
CA LEU A 332 -22.60 34.65 -80.25
C LEU A 332 -21.22 33.99 -80.20
N LEU A 333 -20.30 34.34 -81.11
CA LEU A 333 -18.92 33.86 -81.09
C LEU A 333 -18.18 34.29 -79.81
N LYS A 334 -18.43 35.50 -79.33
CA LYS A 334 -17.86 35.98 -78.08
C LYS A 334 -18.39 35.19 -76.88
N ARG A 335 -19.70 34.94 -76.83
CA ARG A 335 -20.33 34.11 -75.80
C ARG A 335 -19.85 32.66 -75.83
N GLU A 336 -19.63 32.10 -77.03
CA GLU A 336 -19.10 30.76 -77.21
C GLU A 336 -17.66 30.65 -76.68
N ASN A 337 -16.79 31.62 -77.01
CA ASN A 337 -15.43 31.67 -76.48
C ASN A 337 -15.42 31.87 -74.95
N GLU A 338 -16.27 32.73 -74.40
CA GLU A 338 -16.41 32.91 -72.94
C GLU A 338 -16.86 31.62 -72.24
N LEU A 339 -17.75 30.85 -72.85
CA LEU A 339 -18.18 29.56 -72.32
C LEU A 339 -17.07 28.50 -72.43
N MET A 340 -16.29 28.50 -73.51
CA MET A 340 -15.15 27.58 -73.67
C MET A 340 -14.05 27.89 -72.65
N ASP A 341 -13.79 29.16 -72.36
CA ASP A 341 -12.83 29.57 -71.31
C ASP A 341 -13.32 29.13 -69.92
N GLN A 342 -14.61 29.27 -69.63
CA GLN A 342 -15.20 28.78 -68.37
C GLN A 342 -15.15 27.26 -68.24
N ILE A 343 -15.36 26.52 -69.32
CA ILE A 343 -15.23 25.06 -69.34
C ILE A 343 -13.78 24.67 -69.07
N ALA A 344 -12.81 25.30 -69.74
CA ALA A 344 -11.39 25.04 -69.52
C ALA A 344 -10.96 25.35 -68.08
N GLU A 345 -11.44 26.46 -67.50
CA GLU A 345 -11.20 26.79 -66.09
C GLU A 345 -11.77 25.70 -65.16
N LYS A 346 -13.01 25.24 -65.40
CA LYS A 346 -13.64 24.18 -64.61
C LYS A 346 -12.97 22.81 -64.76
N GLU A 347 -12.48 22.48 -65.95
CA GLU A 347 -11.70 21.26 -66.19
C GLU A 347 -10.38 21.27 -65.41
N THR A 348 -9.67 22.41 -65.37
CA THR A 348 -8.45 22.53 -64.56
C THR A 348 -8.74 22.47 -63.06
N GLU A 349 -9.86 23.06 -62.61
CA GLU A 349 -10.29 23.02 -61.21
C GLU A 349 -10.66 21.57 -60.79
N LEU A 350 -11.28 20.81 -61.70
CA LEU A 350 -11.65 19.42 -61.49
C LEU A 350 -10.39 18.54 -61.42
N ALA A 351 -9.44 18.70 -62.34
CA ALA A 351 -8.16 17.97 -62.31
C ALA A 351 -7.37 18.23 -61.02
N ASN A 352 -7.37 19.47 -60.52
CA ASN A 352 -6.75 19.80 -59.23
C ASN A 352 -7.45 19.14 -58.05
N ARG A 353 -8.80 19.06 -58.06
CA ARG A 353 -9.56 18.35 -57.02
C ARG A 353 -9.36 16.84 -57.08
N GLU A 354 -9.25 16.25 -58.26
CA GLU A 354 -8.96 14.82 -58.42
C GLU A 354 -7.58 14.47 -57.87
N LYS A 355 -6.58 15.31 -58.14
CA LYS A 355 -5.23 15.14 -57.58
C LYS A 355 -5.21 15.23 -56.05
N LEU A 356 -5.97 16.17 -55.48
CA LEU A 356 -6.12 16.30 -54.03
C LEU A 356 -6.85 15.10 -53.40
N LEU A 357 -7.89 14.60 -54.08
CA LEU A 357 -8.61 13.40 -53.65
C LEU A 357 -7.70 12.18 -53.63
N GLU A 358 -6.80 12.05 -54.60
CA GLU A 358 -5.86 10.95 -54.65
C GLU A 358 -4.84 11.02 -53.50
N SER A 359 -4.27 12.20 -53.23
CA SER A 359 -3.36 12.36 -52.07
C SER A 359 -4.06 12.09 -50.73
N LEU A 360 -5.33 12.49 -50.58
CA LEU A 360 -6.10 12.22 -49.37
C LEU A 360 -6.43 10.72 -49.21
N LYS A 361 -6.66 9.99 -50.31
CA LYS A 361 -6.85 8.54 -50.25
C LYS A 361 -5.58 7.81 -49.82
N GLU A 362 -4.42 8.23 -50.31
CA GLU A 362 -3.12 7.67 -49.88
C GLU A 362 -2.89 7.93 -48.38
N GLU A 363 -3.18 9.13 -47.89
CA GLU A 363 -3.07 9.48 -46.47
C GLU A 363 -4.02 8.64 -45.59
N VAL A 364 -5.28 8.47 -46.04
CA VAL A 364 -6.25 7.59 -45.36
C VAL A 364 -5.80 6.13 -45.38
N GLY A 365 -5.15 5.67 -46.45
CA GLY A 365 -4.55 4.34 -46.54
C GLY A 365 -3.45 4.13 -45.49
N TYR A 366 -2.54 5.11 -45.37
CA TYR A 366 -1.47 5.09 -44.37
C TYR A 366 -2.02 5.05 -42.94
N TYR A 367 -3.01 5.90 -42.60
CA TYR A 367 -3.60 5.89 -41.27
C TYR A 367 -4.34 4.59 -40.95
N LYS A 368 -5.00 3.96 -41.93
CA LYS A 368 -5.64 2.64 -41.73
C LYS A 368 -4.63 1.54 -41.44
N GLU A 369 -3.47 1.58 -42.08
CA GLU A 369 -2.40 0.62 -41.83
C GLU A 369 -1.79 0.81 -40.43
N GLN A 370 -1.56 2.05 -40.01
CA GLN A 370 -1.14 2.37 -38.64
C GLN A 370 -2.19 1.95 -37.60
N GLU A 371 -3.48 2.18 -37.85
CA GLU A 371 -4.57 1.73 -36.99
C GLU A 371 -4.58 0.20 -36.84
N ALA A 372 -4.32 -0.55 -37.92
CA ALA A 372 -4.25 -2.00 -37.89
C ALA A 372 -3.07 -2.51 -37.03
N ILE A 373 -1.90 -1.87 -37.13
CA ILE A 373 -0.71 -2.20 -36.34
C ILE A 373 -0.98 -1.94 -34.85
N VAL A 374 -1.45 -0.74 -34.51
CA VAL A 374 -1.78 -0.35 -33.13
C VAL A 374 -2.88 -1.24 -32.54
N THR A 375 -3.86 -1.65 -33.34
CA THR A 375 -4.90 -2.58 -32.90
C THR A 375 -4.31 -3.95 -32.54
N LYS A 376 -3.36 -4.45 -33.32
CA LYS A 376 -2.68 -5.72 -33.05
C LYS A 376 -1.81 -5.66 -31.78
N GLU A 377 -1.08 -4.57 -31.58
CA GLU A 377 -0.31 -4.34 -30.36
C GLU A 377 -1.21 -4.24 -29.12
N ASN A 378 -2.33 -3.53 -29.21
CA ASN A 378 -3.31 -3.45 -28.13
C ASN A 378 -3.92 -4.82 -27.78
N GLN A 379 -4.17 -5.67 -28.78
CA GLN A 379 -4.63 -7.04 -28.54
C GLN A 379 -3.58 -7.86 -27.80
N GLN A 380 -2.30 -7.74 -28.19
CA GLN A 380 -1.20 -8.44 -27.51
C GLN A 380 -1.04 -7.95 -26.06
N MET A 381 -1.01 -6.64 -25.83
CA MET A 381 -0.95 -6.04 -24.50
C MET A 381 -2.15 -6.45 -23.62
N THR A 382 -3.34 -6.56 -24.22
CA THR A 382 -4.55 -7.01 -23.51
C THR A 382 -4.43 -8.48 -23.08
N SER A 383 -3.83 -9.33 -23.93
CA SER A 383 -3.54 -10.72 -23.60
C SER A 383 -2.55 -10.83 -22.44
N GLU A 384 -1.44 -10.11 -22.49
CA GLU A 384 -0.43 -10.09 -21.43
C GLU A 384 -1.00 -9.56 -20.10
N LEU A 385 -1.82 -8.50 -20.15
CA LEU A 385 -2.54 -8.00 -18.98
C LEU A 385 -3.52 -9.03 -18.40
N SER A 386 -4.17 -9.84 -19.24
CA SER A 386 -5.06 -10.90 -18.78
C SER A 386 -4.30 -12.02 -18.07
N GLU A 387 -3.11 -12.36 -18.56
CA GLU A 387 -2.24 -13.37 -17.97
C GLU A 387 -1.66 -12.90 -16.63
N LEU A 388 -1.16 -11.66 -16.56
CA LEU A 388 -0.69 -11.04 -15.32
C LEU A 388 -1.81 -10.94 -14.27
N ARG A 389 -3.05 -10.64 -14.69
CA ARG A 389 -4.21 -10.64 -13.79
C ARG A 389 -4.49 -12.02 -13.21
N LEU A 390 -4.39 -13.07 -14.02
CA LEU A 390 -4.58 -14.44 -13.56
C LEU A 390 -3.50 -14.83 -12.55
N GLN A 391 -2.24 -14.45 -12.79
CA GLN A 391 -1.14 -14.68 -11.84
C GLN A 391 -1.36 -13.93 -10.52
N LEU A 392 -1.76 -12.66 -10.57
CA LEU A 392 -2.11 -11.89 -9.37
C LEU A 392 -3.28 -12.51 -8.61
N GLN A 393 -4.28 -13.03 -9.32
CA GLN A 393 -5.42 -13.70 -8.70
C GLN A 393 -4.98 -14.99 -7.99
N LYS A 394 -4.07 -15.77 -8.60
CA LYS A 394 -3.49 -16.96 -7.97
C LYS A 394 -2.74 -16.62 -6.68
N ILE A 395 -1.84 -15.63 -6.72
CA ILE A 395 -1.11 -15.16 -5.53
C ILE A 395 -2.07 -14.64 -4.45
N SER A 396 -3.14 -13.94 -4.87
CA SER A 396 -4.17 -13.48 -3.92
C SER A 396 -4.92 -14.63 -3.26
N TYR A 397 -5.18 -15.73 -3.97
CA TYR A 397 -5.81 -16.91 -3.37
C TYR A 397 -4.87 -17.60 -2.38
N GLU A 398 -3.61 -17.81 -2.76
CA GLU A 398 -2.58 -18.38 -1.86
C GLU A 398 -2.40 -17.51 -0.60
N SER A 399 -2.39 -16.18 -0.74
CA SER A 399 -2.32 -15.27 0.41
C SER A 399 -3.54 -15.37 1.33
N LYS A 400 -4.74 -15.56 0.78
CA LYS A 400 -5.97 -15.76 1.58
C LYS A 400 -5.98 -17.10 2.29
N GLU A 401 -5.53 -18.15 1.63
CA GLU A 401 -5.38 -19.49 2.23
C GLU A 401 -4.39 -19.45 3.40
N ASN A 402 -3.24 -18.79 3.21
CA ASN A 402 -2.27 -18.57 4.28
C ASN A 402 -2.84 -17.75 5.44
N ALA A 403 -3.67 -16.74 5.16
CA ALA A 403 -4.34 -15.97 6.21
C ALA A 403 -5.32 -16.82 7.03
N ILE A 404 -6.13 -17.66 6.37
CA ILE A 404 -7.04 -18.60 7.05
C ILE A 404 -6.26 -19.59 7.92
N ASN A 405 -5.13 -20.10 7.43
CA ASN A 405 -4.27 -20.99 8.20
C ASN A 405 -3.69 -20.30 9.44
N VAL A 406 -3.27 -19.04 9.31
CA VAL A 406 -2.76 -18.25 10.44
C VAL A 406 -3.86 -18.00 11.48
N ASP A 407 -5.07 -17.68 11.05
CA ASP A 407 -6.18 -17.44 11.98
C ASP A 407 -6.64 -18.73 12.67
N SER A 408 -6.67 -19.87 11.96
CA SER A 408 -6.93 -21.18 12.57
C SER A 408 -5.87 -21.55 13.62
N LEU A 409 -4.59 -21.27 13.35
CA LEU A 409 -3.51 -21.46 14.32
C LEU A 409 -3.62 -20.49 15.51
N LYS A 410 -4.15 -19.28 15.32
CA LYS A 410 -4.40 -18.34 16.42
C LYS A 410 -5.56 -18.79 17.30
N GLU A 411 -6.65 -19.26 16.72
CA GLU A 411 -7.79 -19.81 17.48
C GLU A 411 -7.34 -21.02 18.31
N ALA A 412 -6.59 -21.95 17.72
CA ALA A 412 -6.02 -23.08 18.45
C ALA A 412 -5.10 -22.62 19.61
N ASN A 413 -4.30 -21.57 19.41
CA ASN A 413 -3.49 -20.98 20.48
C ASN A 413 -4.35 -20.30 21.56
N GLN A 414 -5.46 -19.65 21.21
CA GLN A 414 -6.37 -19.04 22.17
C GLN A 414 -7.11 -20.09 23.00
N GLU A 415 -7.55 -21.19 22.38
CA GLU A 415 -8.13 -22.34 23.09
C GLU A 415 -7.12 -22.93 24.07
N LEU A 416 -5.87 -23.15 23.65
CA LEU A 416 -4.80 -23.61 24.53
C LEU A 416 -4.51 -22.63 25.68
N ILE A 417 -4.58 -21.32 25.43
CA ILE A 417 -4.42 -20.30 26.48
C ILE A 417 -5.60 -20.36 27.47
N ALA A 418 -6.83 -20.51 26.98
CA ALA A 418 -8.02 -20.62 27.82
C ALA A 418 -7.98 -21.89 28.68
N GLU A 419 -7.61 -23.03 28.09
CA GLU A 419 -7.38 -24.28 28.82
C GLU A 419 -6.30 -24.11 29.90
N LEU A 420 -5.20 -23.40 29.58
CA LEU A 420 -4.15 -23.10 30.55
C LEU A 420 -4.65 -22.19 31.69
N GLU A 421 -5.53 -21.23 31.43
CA GLU A 421 -6.12 -20.39 32.48
C GLU A 421 -7.10 -21.18 33.35
N GLU A 422 -7.92 -22.05 32.77
CA GLU A 422 -8.83 -22.92 33.50
C GLU A 422 -8.06 -23.92 34.38
N LEU A 423 -7.00 -24.53 33.85
CA LEU A 423 -6.07 -25.36 34.61
C LEU A 423 -5.40 -24.58 35.74
N LYS A 424 -4.96 -23.34 35.50
CA LYS A 424 -4.39 -22.48 36.55
C LYS A 424 -5.41 -22.17 37.64
N LYS A 425 -6.67 -21.91 37.29
CA LYS A 425 -7.75 -21.66 38.24
C LYS A 425 -8.03 -22.91 39.09
N ASN A 426 -8.18 -24.07 38.46
CA ASN A 426 -8.38 -25.35 39.15
C ASN A 426 -7.20 -25.67 40.09
N LEU A 427 -5.96 -25.38 39.66
CA LEU A 427 -4.76 -25.56 40.47
C LEU A 427 -4.69 -24.56 41.63
N SER A 428 -5.21 -23.33 41.45
CA SER A 428 -5.34 -22.35 42.53
C SER A 428 -6.37 -22.76 43.59
N GLU A 429 -7.49 -23.37 43.17
CA GLU A 429 -8.54 -23.88 44.06
C GLU A 429 -8.04 -25.09 44.87
N VAL A 430 -7.27 -25.98 44.24
CA VAL A 430 -6.57 -27.08 44.92
C VAL A 430 -5.48 -26.57 45.86
N ARG A 431 -4.75 -25.50 45.50
CA ARG A 431 -3.77 -24.84 46.39
C ARG A 431 -4.43 -24.22 47.62
N LEU A 432 -5.61 -23.61 47.49
CA LEU A 432 -6.38 -23.08 48.61
C LEU A 432 -6.88 -24.20 49.53
N ALA A 433 -7.31 -25.33 48.97
CA ALA A 433 -7.70 -26.52 49.74
C ALA A 433 -6.52 -27.19 50.48
N HIS A 434 -5.28 -27.01 50.01
CA HIS A 434 -4.06 -27.52 50.67
C HIS A 434 -3.38 -26.53 51.64
N LYS A 435 -3.91 -25.32 51.79
CA LYS A 435 -3.26 -24.23 52.54
C LYS A 435 -3.34 -24.36 54.08
N ASP A 436 -4.15 -25.27 54.61
CA ASP A 436 -4.27 -25.47 56.07
C ASP A 436 -3.37 -26.57 56.64
N SER A 437 -2.55 -27.27 55.84
CA SER A 437 -1.71 -28.38 56.37
C SER A 437 -0.28 -28.48 55.83
N SER A 438 0.15 -27.64 54.88
CA SER A 438 1.36 -27.93 54.06
C SER A 438 2.53 -26.95 54.19
N ASP A 439 2.38 -25.77 54.80
CA ASP A 439 3.44 -24.74 54.73
C ASP A 439 4.70 -25.07 55.56
N SER A 440 4.56 -25.87 56.63
CA SER A 440 5.71 -26.22 57.50
C SER A 440 6.66 -27.27 56.90
N GLU A 441 6.19 -28.20 56.06
CA GLU A 441 7.05 -29.23 55.46
C GLU A 441 7.79 -28.74 54.20
N LYS A 442 7.22 -27.76 53.49
CA LYS A 442 7.81 -27.20 52.27
C LYS A 442 9.04 -26.34 52.55
N GLU A 443 9.04 -25.55 53.61
CA GLU A 443 10.23 -24.77 54.01
C GLU A 443 11.41 -25.66 54.44
N LYS A 444 11.14 -26.76 55.17
CA LYS A 444 12.18 -27.73 55.54
C LYS A 444 12.79 -28.43 54.34
N LYS A 445 11.99 -28.84 53.35
CA LYS A 445 12.50 -29.48 52.12
C LYS A 445 13.25 -28.50 51.21
N LYS A 446 12.84 -27.24 51.13
CA LYS A 446 13.59 -26.17 50.44
C LYS A 446 14.96 -25.96 51.08
N ALA A 447 15.02 -25.82 52.41
CA ALA A 447 16.29 -25.63 53.12
C ALA A 447 17.25 -26.82 52.96
N GLN A 448 16.71 -28.05 52.96
CA GLN A 448 17.50 -29.27 52.84
C GLN A 448 18.02 -29.49 51.41
N LYS A 449 17.21 -29.23 50.37
CA LYS A 449 17.65 -29.26 48.96
C LYS A 449 18.62 -28.12 48.63
N LEU A 450 18.41 -26.93 49.18
CA LEU A 450 19.34 -25.79 49.04
C LEU A 450 20.71 -26.09 49.67
N ALA A 451 20.73 -26.70 50.86
CA ALA A 451 21.98 -27.15 51.49
C ALA A 451 22.69 -28.25 50.69
N GLN A 452 21.93 -29.19 50.11
CA GLN A 452 22.49 -30.26 49.29
C GLN A 452 23.01 -29.77 47.93
N ILE A 453 22.37 -28.75 47.34
CA ILE A 453 22.80 -28.13 46.09
C ILE A 453 24.00 -27.22 46.34
N MET A 454 24.02 -26.40 47.41
CA MET A 454 25.23 -25.65 47.79
C MET A 454 26.43 -26.56 48.10
N PHE A 455 26.20 -27.76 48.65
CA PHE A 455 27.26 -28.76 48.87
C PHE A 455 27.75 -29.41 47.56
N LYS A 456 26.92 -29.47 46.50
CA LYS A 456 27.27 -30.04 45.19
C LYS A 456 27.74 -29.01 44.15
N LEU A 457 27.36 -27.74 44.31
CA LEU A 457 27.70 -26.62 43.41
C LEU A 457 28.97 -25.88 43.82
N ASP A 458 29.73 -26.44 44.77
CA ASP A 458 31.03 -25.93 45.17
C ASP A 458 32.21 -26.79 44.65
N PRO A 459 32.41 -26.95 43.32
CA PRO A 459 33.71 -27.36 42.78
C PRO A 459 34.72 -26.20 42.88
N SER A 460 34.24 -24.97 43.13
CA SER A 460 35.04 -23.82 43.52
C SER A 460 35.57 -23.87 44.94
N GLY A 461 35.05 -24.77 45.77
CA GLY A 461 35.50 -25.05 47.12
C GLY A 461 36.81 -25.80 47.02
N GLU A 462 36.83 -26.88 46.22
CA GLU A 462 38.06 -27.60 45.89
C GLU A 462 39.04 -26.74 45.09
N ILE A 463 38.60 -25.90 44.14
CA ILE A 463 39.53 -25.01 43.39
C ILE A 463 40.06 -23.87 44.26
N ASN A 464 39.26 -23.22 45.11
CA ASN A 464 39.77 -22.23 46.07
C ASN A 464 40.60 -22.86 47.18
N GLU A 465 40.27 -24.07 47.60
CA GLU A 465 41.00 -24.81 48.63
C GLU A 465 42.31 -25.37 48.07
N LYS A 466 42.35 -25.76 46.79
CA LYS A 466 43.59 -26.09 46.07
C LYS A 466 44.41 -24.85 45.70
N GLU A 467 43.81 -23.73 45.32
CA GLU A 467 44.50 -22.45 45.10
C GLU A 467 45.06 -21.90 46.43
N ARG A 468 44.33 -22.09 47.52
CA ARG A 468 44.78 -21.77 48.88
C ARG A 468 45.84 -22.75 49.38
N GLN A 469 45.74 -24.04 49.10
CA GLN A 469 46.78 -25.04 49.40
C GLN A 469 48.04 -24.82 48.57
N ILE A 470 47.92 -24.38 47.31
CA ILE A 470 49.05 -24.02 46.45
C ILE A 470 49.69 -22.72 46.95
N ARG A 471 48.91 -21.70 47.36
CA ARG A 471 49.43 -20.49 48.02
C ARG A 471 50.09 -20.80 49.37
N ASP A 472 49.49 -21.64 50.20
CA ASP A 472 50.04 -22.04 51.50
C ASP A 472 51.30 -22.90 51.35
N SER A 473 51.37 -23.72 50.28
CA SER A 473 52.57 -24.48 49.92
C SER A 473 53.67 -23.57 49.35
N LEU A 474 53.33 -22.56 48.53
CA LEU A 474 54.27 -21.52 48.08
C LEU A 474 54.80 -20.68 49.24
N HIS A 475 53.93 -20.31 50.18
CA HIS A 475 54.31 -19.57 51.37
C HIS A 475 55.23 -20.40 52.28
N LYS A 476 55.03 -21.72 52.38
CA LYS A 476 55.96 -22.63 53.06
C LYS A 476 57.32 -22.73 52.34
N ILE A 477 57.34 -22.71 51.00
CA ILE A 477 58.58 -22.68 50.20
C ILE A 477 59.38 -21.40 50.45
N GLU A 478 58.72 -20.26 50.58
CA GLU A 478 59.37 -18.97 50.86
C GLU A 478 59.76 -18.78 52.34
N SER A 479 59.01 -19.36 53.29
CA SER A 479 59.25 -19.17 54.73
C SER A 479 60.22 -20.18 55.36
N GLU A 480 60.35 -21.39 54.81
CA GLU A 480 61.24 -22.43 55.33
C GLU A 480 62.39 -22.69 54.36
N GLY A 481 63.55 -22.09 54.65
CA GLY A 481 64.79 -22.44 53.99
C GLY A 481 65.09 -23.94 54.12
N HIS A 482 65.21 -24.63 52.98
CA HIS A 482 65.72 -26.00 52.82
C HIS A 482 65.03 -27.10 53.67
N GLY A 483 63.71 -27.28 53.52
CA GLY A 483 62.98 -28.49 53.94
C GLY A 483 62.52 -29.34 52.74
N SER A 484 62.89 -30.62 52.71
CA SER A 484 62.56 -31.59 51.64
C SER A 484 61.06 -31.90 51.58
N PHE A 485 60.39 -31.57 50.47
CA PHE A 485 59.04 -32.05 50.16
C PHE A 485 58.98 -33.58 50.09
N SER A 486 57.86 -34.17 50.52
CA SER A 486 57.62 -35.61 50.32
C SER A 486 57.29 -35.91 48.84
N LEU A 487 57.68 -37.09 48.36
CA LEU A 487 57.49 -37.49 46.95
C LEU A 487 56.01 -37.45 46.53
N GLU A 488 55.09 -37.72 47.45
CA GLU A 488 53.64 -37.66 47.23
C GLU A 488 53.12 -36.23 46.94
N GLU A 489 53.59 -35.23 47.68
CA GLU A 489 53.12 -33.84 47.54
C GLU A 489 53.59 -33.22 46.22
N LEU A 490 54.80 -33.56 45.79
CA LEU A 490 55.38 -33.10 44.52
C LEU A 490 54.68 -33.75 43.31
N VAL A 491 54.16 -34.98 43.47
CA VAL A 491 53.36 -35.67 42.46
C VAL A 491 51.95 -35.06 42.34
N ALA A 492 51.32 -34.71 43.47
CA ALA A 492 50.01 -34.07 43.47
C ALA A 492 50.04 -32.68 42.80
N LEU A 493 51.04 -31.85 43.12
CA LEU A 493 51.23 -30.54 42.48
C LEU A 493 51.49 -30.64 40.98
N ARG A 494 52.26 -31.64 40.54
CA ARG A 494 52.48 -31.89 39.10
C ARG A 494 51.21 -32.32 38.38
N ARG A 495 50.33 -33.07 39.06
CA ARG A 495 49.04 -33.50 38.50
C ARG A 495 48.09 -32.32 38.34
N ASP A 496 47.97 -31.47 39.36
CA ASP A 496 47.08 -30.31 39.33
C ASP A 496 47.55 -29.26 38.30
N LEU A 497 48.87 -29.07 38.18
CA LEU A 497 49.46 -28.23 37.13
C LEU A 497 49.17 -28.80 35.72
N ALA A 498 49.16 -30.13 35.56
CA ALA A 498 48.83 -30.78 34.29
C ALA A 498 47.35 -30.62 33.92
N GLU A 499 46.44 -30.73 34.89
CA GLU A 499 44.99 -30.54 34.67
C GLU A 499 44.66 -29.08 34.31
N SER A 500 45.28 -28.10 34.98
CA SER A 500 45.15 -26.67 34.63
C SER A 500 45.70 -26.37 33.23
N LYS A 501 46.83 -27.00 32.86
CA LYS A 501 47.41 -26.86 31.52
C LYS A 501 46.50 -27.39 30.42
N ILE A 502 45.80 -28.50 30.65
CA ILE A 502 44.84 -29.08 29.70
C ILE A 502 43.65 -28.14 29.47
N LEU A 503 43.13 -27.52 30.54
CA LEU A 503 42.02 -26.59 30.45
C LEU A 503 42.40 -25.30 29.71
N LEU A 504 43.60 -24.78 29.97
CA LEU A 504 44.18 -23.65 29.23
C LEU A 504 44.33 -23.97 27.74
N ASP A 505 44.76 -25.17 27.40
CA ASP A 505 44.93 -25.62 26.00
C ASP A 505 43.57 -25.72 25.29
N GLN A 506 42.53 -26.21 25.97
CA GLN A 506 41.16 -26.27 25.46
C GLN A 506 40.56 -24.87 25.19
N HIS A 507 40.74 -23.94 26.12
CA HIS A 507 40.28 -22.57 25.91
C HIS A 507 41.06 -21.85 24.82
N THR A 508 42.38 -22.06 24.75
CA THR A 508 43.22 -21.50 23.68
C THR A 508 42.76 -21.99 22.31
N LYS A 509 42.42 -23.27 22.19
CA LYS A 509 41.88 -23.86 20.95
C LYS A 509 40.52 -23.30 20.54
N THR A 510 39.64 -23.05 21.50
CA THR A 510 38.32 -22.45 21.21
C THR A 510 38.47 -21.02 20.71
N ILE A 511 39.45 -20.28 21.25
CA ILE A 511 39.76 -18.91 20.81
C ILE A 511 40.38 -18.89 19.41
N THR A 512 41.24 -19.87 19.07
CA THR A 512 41.76 -19.98 17.69
C THR A 512 40.66 -20.26 16.70
N ASP A 513 39.74 -21.18 17.01
CA ASP A 513 38.63 -21.54 16.13
C ASP A 513 37.69 -20.34 15.88
N LEU A 514 37.38 -19.56 16.91
CA LEU A 514 36.56 -18.34 16.79
C LEU A 514 37.28 -17.22 16.00
N ASN A 515 38.60 -17.11 16.11
CA ASN A 515 39.38 -16.14 15.33
C ASN A 515 39.46 -16.53 13.85
N GLU A 516 39.59 -17.82 13.53
CA GLU A 516 39.54 -18.31 12.15
C GLU A 516 38.17 -18.05 11.51
N GLU A 517 37.08 -18.26 12.26
CA GLU A 517 35.73 -17.96 11.80
C GLU A 517 35.55 -16.45 11.53
N LYS A 518 36.04 -15.60 12.43
CA LYS A 518 36.03 -14.13 12.25
C LYS A 518 36.79 -13.72 10.98
N GLU A 519 38.00 -14.26 10.77
CA GLU A 519 38.79 -13.94 9.59
C GLU A 519 38.10 -14.39 8.29
N SER A 520 37.39 -15.52 8.32
CA SER A 520 36.58 -16.00 7.19
C SER A 520 35.41 -15.06 6.85
N LEU A 521 34.76 -14.49 7.86
CA LEU A 521 33.66 -13.55 7.70
C LEU A 521 34.15 -12.19 7.21
N GLU A 522 35.31 -11.73 7.68
CA GLU A 522 35.94 -10.50 7.18
C GLU A 522 36.34 -10.63 5.71
N LYS A 523 36.88 -11.78 5.28
CA LYS A 523 37.17 -12.04 3.85
C LYS A 523 35.90 -12.03 2.99
N LYS A 524 34.82 -12.68 3.44
CA LYS A 524 33.53 -12.65 2.73
C LYS A 524 32.95 -11.24 2.62
N LYS A 525 33.09 -10.42 3.66
CA LYS A 525 32.69 -9.01 3.63
C LYS A 525 33.44 -8.23 2.55
N ILE A 526 34.77 -8.36 2.51
CA ILE A 526 35.61 -7.69 1.52
C ILE A 526 35.24 -8.15 0.08
N GLU A 527 34.95 -9.43 -0.12
CA GLU A 527 34.49 -9.93 -1.42
C GLU A 527 33.11 -9.39 -1.84
N LEU A 528 32.18 -9.24 -0.89
CA LEU A 528 30.87 -8.65 -1.12
C LEU A 528 30.97 -7.16 -1.45
N ASP A 529 31.79 -6.43 -0.70
CA ASP A 529 32.04 -5.00 -0.94
C ASP A 529 32.71 -4.79 -2.32
N ALA A 530 33.65 -5.65 -2.73
CA ALA A 530 34.27 -5.60 -4.05
C ALA A 530 33.27 -5.93 -5.18
N LYS A 531 32.39 -6.91 -5.00
CA LYS A 531 31.33 -7.22 -5.97
C LYS A 531 30.33 -6.07 -6.10
N PHE A 532 30.00 -5.41 -4.99
CA PHE A 532 29.13 -4.25 -4.99
C PHE A 532 29.76 -3.09 -5.75
N SER A 533 31.04 -2.79 -5.48
CA SER A 533 31.79 -1.75 -6.19
C SER A 533 31.91 -2.04 -7.69
N ASN A 534 32.13 -3.29 -8.10
CA ASN A 534 32.15 -3.65 -9.52
C ASN A 534 30.77 -3.48 -10.17
N LEU A 535 29.69 -3.81 -9.47
CA LEU A 535 28.34 -3.65 -9.98
C LEU A 535 27.96 -2.16 -10.11
N GLU A 536 28.42 -1.31 -9.20
CA GLU A 536 28.29 0.15 -9.32
C GLU A 536 29.06 0.67 -10.54
N GLN A 537 30.28 0.20 -10.76
CA GLN A 537 31.11 0.61 -11.91
C GLN A 537 30.52 0.13 -13.25
N GLU A 538 30.07 -1.13 -13.35
CA GLU A 538 29.39 -1.64 -14.55
C GLU A 538 28.09 -0.85 -14.84
N TYR A 539 27.40 -0.39 -13.80
CA TYR A 539 26.20 0.42 -13.95
C TYR A 539 26.50 1.85 -14.39
N GLU A 540 27.53 2.50 -13.83
CA GLU A 540 27.99 3.81 -14.30
C GLU A 540 28.43 3.75 -15.76
N GLU A 541 29.18 2.71 -16.16
CA GLU A 541 29.56 2.50 -17.56
C GLU A 541 28.34 2.28 -18.47
N LEU A 542 27.32 1.54 -18.00
CA LEU A 542 26.08 1.34 -18.77
C LEU A 542 25.27 2.64 -18.87
N LEU A 543 25.22 3.43 -17.80
CA LEU A 543 24.53 4.72 -17.76
C LEU A 543 25.20 5.72 -18.70
N ASP A 544 26.52 5.84 -18.65
CA ASP A 544 27.29 6.72 -19.54
C ASP A 544 27.14 6.29 -21.00
N LYS A 545 27.14 4.98 -21.27
CA LYS A 545 26.89 4.45 -22.61
C LYS A 545 25.46 4.74 -23.09
N THR A 546 24.47 4.63 -22.21
CA THR A 546 23.06 4.93 -22.52
C THR A 546 22.86 6.43 -22.77
N ILE A 547 23.50 7.29 -21.97
CA ILE A 547 23.48 8.75 -22.16
C ILE A 547 24.19 9.13 -23.46
N ALA A 548 25.32 8.51 -23.79
CA ALA A 548 26.01 8.75 -25.06
C ALA A 548 25.21 8.27 -26.28
N GLU A 549 24.54 7.12 -26.18
CA GLU A 549 23.60 6.62 -27.20
C GLU A 549 22.36 7.52 -27.33
N GLU A 550 21.88 8.11 -26.22
CA GLU A 550 20.79 9.10 -26.18
C GLU A 550 21.20 10.46 -26.73
N GLU A 551 22.38 10.99 -26.43
CA GLU A 551 22.89 12.24 -27.02
C GLU A 551 23.07 12.10 -28.54
N ALA A 552 23.49 10.92 -29.01
CA ALA A 552 23.52 10.61 -30.44
C ALA A 552 22.11 10.51 -31.07
N ALA A 553 21.08 10.12 -30.30
CA ALA A 553 19.69 10.05 -30.74
C ALA A 553 18.92 11.38 -30.61
N ALA A 554 19.30 12.23 -29.65
CA ALA A 554 18.70 13.53 -29.35
C ALA A 554 18.94 14.57 -30.45
N GLN A 555 19.96 14.37 -31.29
CA GLN A 555 20.12 15.16 -32.52
C GLN A 555 19.00 14.92 -33.54
N LYS A 556 18.02 14.02 -33.27
CA LYS A 556 17.02 13.59 -34.24
C LYS A 556 15.53 13.66 -33.88
N ASN A 557 15.07 14.02 -32.66
CA ASN A 557 13.66 14.38 -32.40
C ASN A 557 13.41 14.90 -30.96
N ALA A 558 12.60 15.96 -30.83
CA ALA A 558 12.40 16.75 -29.59
C ALA A 558 11.27 16.27 -28.64
N ASP A 559 10.45 15.29 -29.03
CA ASP A 559 9.30 14.85 -28.21
C ASP A 559 9.60 13.67 -27.25
N MET A 560 10.82 13.11 -27.31
CA MET A 560 11.22 12.01 -26.44
C MET A 560 11.82 12.48 -25.08
N GLU A 561 12.18 13.76 -24.99
CA GLU A 561 12.92 14.34 -23.85
C GLU A 561 12.08 14.40 -22.56
N GLU A 562 10.76 14.63 -22.69
CA GLU A 562 9.86 14.76 -21.53
C GLU A 562 9.45 13.40 -20.94
N THR A 563 9.20 12.40 -21.79
CA THR A 563 8.85 11.04 -21.34
C THR A 563 10.04 10.34 -20.68
N ILE A 564 11.25 10.55 -21.20
CA ILE A 564 12.49 10.00 -20.65
C ILE A 564 12.86 10.67 -19.33
N SER A 565 12.69 11.99 -19.20
CA SER A 565 12.90 12.71 -17.93
C SER A 565 12.01 12.18 -16.79
N THR A 566 10.77 11.82 -17.10
CA THR A 566 9.86 11.23 -16.09
C THR A 566 10.21 9.79 -15.72
N LEU A 567 10.74 9.00 -16.65
CA LEU A 567 11.24 7.64 -16.38
C LEU A 567 12.52 7.68 -15.55
N LYS A 568 13.45 8.58 -15.87
CA LYS A 568 14.68 8.83 -15.11
C LYS A 568 14.35 9.20 -13.66
N SER A 569 13.41 10.13 -13.44
CA SER A 569 13.00 10.53 -12.09
C SER A 569 12.34 9.40 -11.29
N LYS A 570 11.57 8.52 -11.93
CA LYS A 570 10.97 7.35 -11.27
C LYS A 570 12.00 6.29 -10.92
N LEU A 571 12.98 6.07 -11.80
CA LEU A 571 14.04 5.09 -11.58
C LEU A 571 15.00 5.57 -10.47
N GLU A 572 15.38 6.86 -10.48
CA GLU A 572 16.14 7.50 -9.40
C GLU A 572 15.42 7.41 -8.05
N ALA A 573 14.10 7.61 -8.02
CA ALA A 573 13.32 7.50 -6.78
C ALA A 573 13.26 6.06 -6.24
N GLN A 574 13.10 5.06 -7.11
CA GLN A 574 13.14 3.65 -6.69
C GLN A 574 14.53 3.24 -6.21
N PHE A 575 15.59 3.74 -6.85
CA PHE A 575 16.96 3.48 -6.43
C PHE A 575 17.31 4.16 -5.11
N ALA A 576 16.87 5.41 -4.89
CA ALA A 576 17.06 6.10 -3.62
C ALA A 576 16.42 5.33 -2.46
N SER A 577 15.21 4.80 -2.66
CA SER A 577 14.53 3.98 -1.66
C SER A 577 15.24 2.65 -1.38
N LYS A 578 15.78 1.99 -2.41
CA LYS A 578 16.50 0.72 -2.25
C LYS A 578 17.87 0.93 -1.60
N LYS A 579 18.57 2.00 -1.96
CA LYS A 579 19.84 2.43 -1.33
C LYS A 579 19.64 2.75 0.14
N GLU A 580 18.57 3.46 0.51
CA GLU A 580 18.27 3.79 1.90
C GLU A 580 17.99 2.53 2.75
N LEU A 581 17.28 1.54 2.17
CA LEU A 581 16.99 0.28 2.85
C LEU A 581 18.27 -0.55 3.08
N GLN A 582 19.13 -0.66 2.07
CA GLN A 582 20.39 -1.39 2.16
C GLN A 582 21.41 -0.68 3.06
N GLN A 583 21.42 0.65 3.06
CA GLN A 583 22.29 1.44 3.93
C GLN A 583 21.88 1.32 5.40
N LYS A 584 20.58 1.17 5.68
CA LYS A 584 20.08 0.85 7.01
C LYS A 584 20.50 -0.55 7.47
N GLU A 585 20.42 -1.55 6.58
CA GLU A 585 20.85 -2.92 6.88
C GLU A 585 22.38 -3.01 7.14
N ILE A 586 23.18 -2.23 6.41
CA ILE A 586 24.63 -2.08 6.66
C ILE A 586 24.90 -1.42 8.01
N GLU A 587 24.10 -0.41 8.40
CA GLU A 587 24.28 0.28 9.67
C GLU A 587 23.91 -0.62 10.87
N ASP A 588 22.84 -1.42 10.74
CA ASP A 588 22.45 -2.42 11.74
C ASP A 588 23.56 -3.49 11.91
N LEU A 589 24.13 -3.98 10.79
CA LEU A 589 25.26 -4.92 10.81
C LEU A 589 26.54 -4.30 11.41
N LYS A 590 26.81 -3.02 11.16
CA LYS A 590 27.93 -2.30 11.79
C LYS A 590 27.74 -2.19 13.31
N GLN A 591 26.53 -1.93 13.78
CA GLN A 591 26.23 -1.93 15.22
C GLN A 591 26.46 -3.29 15.85
N GLU A 592 26.02 -4.37 15.20
CA GLU A 592 26.24 -5.73 15.71
C GLU A 592 27.74 -6.09 15.76
N ILE A 593 28.52 -5.72 14.74
CA ILE A 593 29.97 -5.92 14.72
C ILE A 593 30.67 -5.10 15.80
N ALA A 594 30.25 -3.85 16.02
CA ALA A 594 30.81 -3.00 17.08
C ALA A 594 30.56 -3.61 18.47
N GLN A 595 29.35 -4.11 18.71
CA GLN A 595 28.99 -4.75 19.98
C GLN A 595 29.76 -6.07 20.20
N LYS A 596 29.95 -6.87 19.15
CA LYS A 596 30.78 -8.08 19.22
C LYS A 596 32.26 -7.77 19.43
N ASN A 597 32.81 -6.73 18.78
CA ASN A 597 34.19 -6.30 19.00
C ASN A 597 34.41 -5.78 20.42
N GLU A 598 33.45 -5.07 21.02
CA GLU A 598 33.55 -4.63 22.41
C GLU A 598 33.61 -5.81 23.39
N ASN A 599 32.79 -6.84 23.16
CA ASN A 599 32.82 -8.07 23.94
C ASN A 599 34.13 -8.84 23.77
N LEU A 600 34.65 -8.91 22.54
CA LEU A 600 35.93 -9.54 22.24
C LEU A 600 37.07 -8.77 22.93
N HIS A 601 37.01 -7.44 22.94
CA HIS A 601 38.02 -6.61 23.60
C HIS A 601 38.05 -6.82 25.12
N LYS A 602 36.87 -6.94 25.76
CA LYS A 602 36.74 -7.29 27.19
C LYS A 602 37.31 -8.67 27.51
N LEU A 603 37.08 -9.64 26.62
CA LEU A 603 37.59 -11.00 26.79
C LEU A 603 39.11 -11.07 26.59
N THR A 604 39.65 -10.36 25.60
CA THR A 604 41.10 -10.26 25.36
C THR A 604 41.82 -9.54 26.49
N ALA A 605 41.24 -8.48 27.05
CA ALA A 605 41.80 -7.81 28.23
C ALA A 605 41.89 -8.76 29.43
N SER A 606 40.82 -9.51 29.69
CA SER A 606 40.79 -10.52 30.78
C SER A 606 41.83 -11.63 30.57
N LEU A 607 42.08 -12.02 29.32
CA LEU A 607 43.13 -12.99 28.97
C LEU A 607 44.54 -12.43 29.12
N SER A 608 44.76 -11.16 28.79
CA SER A 608 46.05 -10.49 29.01
C SER A 608 46.37 -10.42 30.50
N ASP A 609 45.39 -10.06 31.33
CA ASP A 609 45.56 -9.99 32.78
C ASP A 609 45.90 -11.36 33.38
N LEU A 610 45.24 -12.43 32.90
CA LEU A 610 45.55 -13.80 33.29
C LEU A 610 46.93 -14.26 32.80
N LYS A 611 47.36 -13.84 31.61
CA LYS A 611 48.67 -14.17 31.07
C LYS A 611 49.80 -13.46 31.82
N ASP A 612 49.64 -12.17 32.11
CA ASP A 612 50.59 -11.40 32.92
C ASP A 612 50.70 -11.96 34.35
N ALA A 613 49.59 -12.44 34.92
CA ALA A 613 49.62 -13.14 36.20
C ALA A 613 50.38 -14.48 36.13
N ASN A 614 50.23 -15.22 35.03
CA ASN A 614 50.91 -16.50 34.81
C ASN A 614 52.41 -16.32 34.51
N ASP A 615 52.78 -15.31 33.73
CA ASP A 615 54.17 -14.98 33.44
C ASP A 615 54.89 -14.47 34.70
N LYS A 616 54.23 -13.68 35.55
CA LYS A 616 54.76 -13.29 36.87
C LYS A 616 54.96 -14.50 37.79
N LEU A 617 54.04 -15.46 37.77
CA LEU A 617 54.18 -16.72 38.52
C LEU A 617 55.33 -17.58 37.97
N GLN A 618 55.53 -17.63 36.66
CA GLN A 618 56.65 -18.35 36.05
C GLN A 618 58.00 -17.68 36.32
N SER A 619 58.10 -16.35 36.27
CA SER A 619 59.31 -15.61 36.64
C SER A 619 59.64 -15.75 38.12
N ALA A 620 58.64 -15.74 39.00
CA ALA A 620 58.82 -16.01 40.43
C ALA A 620 59.26 -17.46 40.71
N LEU A 621 58.86 -18.43 39.88
CA LEU A 621 59.37 -19.81 39.96
C LEU A 621 60.77 -19.98 39.34
N ALA A 622 61.16 -19.13 38.39
CA ALA A 622 62.45 -19.20 37.69
C ALA A 622 63.59 -18.49 38.46
N GLU A 623 63.27 -17.51 39.31
CA GLU A 623 64.24 -16.84 40.17
C GLU A 623 64.37 -17.53 41.54
N GLN A 624 65.06 -18.67 41.57
CA GLN A 624 65.84 -19.05 42.75
C GLN A 624 67.27 -18.52 42.62
N PRO A 625 67.79 -17.76 43.60
CA PRO A 625 68.95 -16.92 43.41
C PRO A 625 70.28 -17.63 43.66
N VAL A 626 71.25 -17.39 42.78
CA VAL A 626 72.69 -17.47 43.10
C VAL A 626 73.16 -16.07 43.50
N GLN A 627 73.25 -15.86 44.81
CA GLN A 627 74.14 -14.94 45.56
C GLN A 627 74.16 -13.41 45.28
N ALA A 628 73.83 -12.71 46.39
CA ALA A 628 74.53 -11.55 46.98
C ALA A 628 74.33 -10.12 46.41
N GLN A 629 73.79 -9.18 47.21
CA GLN A 629 74.57 -8.29 48.10
C GLN A 629 73.67 -7.32 48.91
N ASN A 630 74.14 -6.99 50.12
CA ASN A 630 73.52 -6.16 51.14
C ASN A 630 73.70 -4.65 50.85
N SER A 631 72.63 -3.94 50.47
CA SER A 631 72.51 -2.50 50.78
C SER A 631 71.09 -1.90 50.67
N ASP A 632 70.07 -2.64 50.23
CA ASP A 632 68.80 -2.02 49.79
C ASP A 632 67.56 -2.33 50.68
N LEU A 633 67.80 -2.87 51.87
CA LEU A 633 66.74 -3.45 52.72
C LEU A 633 65.69 -2.44 53.21
N SER A 634 66.03 -1.14 53.36
CA SER A 634 65.11 -0.15 53.94
C SER A 634 64.12 0.47 52.95
N GLU A 635 64.47 0.63 51.67
CA GLU A 635 63.54 1.09 50.64
C GLU A 635 62.65 -0.07 50.15
N ARG A 636 63.24 -1.27 50.04
CA ARG A 636 62.51 -2.50 49.69
C ARG A 636 61.42 -2.83 50.72
N GLU A 637 61.67 -2.64 52.02
CA GLU A 637 60.65 -2.82 53.08
C GLU A 637 59.47 -1.84 52.97
N LYS A 638 59.75 -0.55 52.66
CA LYS A 638 58.69 0.46 52.50
C LYS A 638 57.85 0.26 51.24
N GLU A 639 58.47 -0.21 50.15
CA GLU A 639 57.74 -0.62 48.95
C GLU A 639 56.91 -1.88 49.18
N LEU A 640 57.47 -2.89 49.87
CA LEU A 640 56.74 -4.09 50.28
C LEU A 640 55.54 -3.77 51.17
N GLU A 641 55.65 -2.78 52.04
CA GLU A 641 54.56 -2.38 52.92
C GLU A 641 53.46 -1.58 52.20
N ARG A 642 53.83 -0.79 51.17
CA ARG A 642 52.85 -0.17 50.25
C ARG A 642 52.18 -1.20 49.36
N MET A 643 52.93 -2.18 48.85
CA MET A 643 52.41 -3.31 48.08
C MET A 643 51.46 -4.15 48.94
N ARG A 644 51.83 -4.46 50.19
CA ARG A 644 50.96 -5.17 51.15
C ARG A 644 49.67 -4.41 51.44
N LYS A 645 49.72 -3.08 51.59
CA LYS A 645 48.50 -2.26 51.77
C LYS A 645 47.63 -2.20 50.50
N SER A 646 48.24 -2.15 49.32
CA SER A 646 47.51 -2.22 48.04
C SER A 646 46.86 -3.58 47.85
N MET A 647 47.61 -4.66 48.08
CA MET A 647 47.15 -6.04 47.95
C MET A 647 46.10 -6.40 49.00
N ALA A 648 46.21 -5.87 50.22
CA ALA A 648 45.17 -6.00 51.24
C ALA A 648 43.88 -5.26 50.89
N LYS A 649 43.99 -4.12 50.20
CA LYS A 649 42.82 -3.38 49.69
C LYS A 649 42.16 -4.13 48.52
N GLU A 650 42.94 -4.65 47.58
CA GLU A 650 42.43 -5.49 46.49
C GLU A 650 41.80 -6.78 47.01
N LEU A 651 42.39 -7.43 48.03
CA LEU A 651 41.79 -8.59 48.70
C LEU A 651 40.47 -8.26 49.40
N ALA A 652 40.37 -7.09 50.04
CA ALA A 652 39.12 -6.63 50.64
C ALA A 652 38.05 -6.33 49.59
N ASP A 653 38.43 -5.68 48.48
CA ASP A 653 37.52 -5.42 47.35
C ASP A 653 37.09 -6.74 46.68
N PHE A 654 37.99 -7.73 46.58
CA PHE A 654 37.71 -9.07 46.08
C PHE A 654 36.80 -9.87 47.03
N GLU A 655 36.98 -9.77 48.35
CA GLU A 655 36.05 -10.35 49.34
C GLU A 655 34.66 -9.72 49.28
N THR A 656 34.60 -8.41 49.03
CA THR A 656 33.34 -7.69 48.88
C THR A 656 32.63 -8.13 47.61
N MET A 657 33.37 -8.23 46.50
CA MET A 657 32.85 -8.73 45.22
C MET A 657 32.44 -10.21 45.32
N LYS A 658 33.20 -11.05 46.02
CA LYS A 658 32.86 -12.44 46.34
C LYS A 658 31.58 -12.54 47.15
N LYS A 659 31.37 -11.69 48.15
CA LYS A 659 30.11 -11.66 48.93
C LYS A 659 28.91 -11.28 48.06
N VAL A 660 29.09 -10.36 47.11
CA VAL A 660 28.04 -10.00 46.15
C VAL A 660 27.76 -11.15 45.18
N LEU A 661 28.80 -11.78 44.65
CA LEU A 661 28.67 -12.91 43.72
C LEU A 661 28.06 -14.14 44.41
N MET A 662 28.44 -14.43 45.66
CA MET A 662 27.87 -15.53 46.45
C MET A 662 26.39 -15.28 46.78
N ARG A 663 25.98 -14.03 47.02
CA ARG A 663 24.55 -13.68 47.15
C ARG A 663 23.81 -13.89 45.84
N ASP A 664 24.40 -13.49 44.72
CA ASP A 664 23.76 -13.65 43.40
C ASP A 664 23.68 -15.13 42.99
N LEU A 665 24.73 -15.92 43.29
CA LEU A 665 24.75 -17.37 43.10
C LEU A 665 23.76 -18.06 44.02
N GLN A 666 23.65 -17.66 45.29
CA GLN A 666 22.65 -18.17 46.21
C GLN A 666 21.23 -17.88 45.70
N THR A 667 20.99 -16.65 45.21
CA THR A 667 19.69 -16.26 44.65
C THR A 667 19.34 -17.06 43.40
N ARG A 668 20.33 -17.33 42.53
CA ARG A 668 20.14 -18.21 41.36
C ARG A 668 19.95 -19.67 41.75
N CYS A 669 20.69 -20.18 42.73
CA CYS A 669 20.53 -21.53 43.24
C CYS A 669 19.16 -21.72 43.87
N GLU A 670 18.67 -20.76 44.66
CA GLU A 670 17.31 -20.75 45.19
C GLU A 670 16.27 -20.81 44.06
N LYS A 671 16.48 -20.06 42.98
CA LYS A 671 15.61 -20.06 41.80
C LYS A 671 15.67 -21.38 41.02
N VAL A 672 16.85 -21.99 40.90
CA VAL A 672 17.05 -23.30 40.27
C VAL A 672 16.42 -24.40 41.14
N VAL A 673 16.55 -24.35 42.46
CA VAL A 673 15.88 -25.27 43.39
C VAL A 673 14.36 -25.13 43.28
N GLU A 674 13.84 -23.91 43.16
CA GLU A 674 12.41 -23.67 42.90
C GLU A 674 11.97 -24.25 41.57
N LEU A 675 12.77 -24.09 40.52
CA LEU A 675 12.51 -24.66 39.20
C LEU A 675 12.58 -26.19 39.23
N GLU A 676 13.56 -26.80 39.88
CA GLU A 676 13.67 -28.25 40.05
C GLU A 676 12.53 -28.81 40.89
N MET A 677 12.14 -28.12 41.97
CA MET A 677 10.95 -28.51 42.74
C MET A 677 9.68 -28.41 41.91
N SER A 678 9.55 -27.38 41.05
CA SER A 678 8.42 -27.28 40.12
C SER A 678 8.46 -28.35 39.02
N LEU A 679 9.66 -28.75 38.58
CA LEU A 679 9.86 -29.82 37.61
C LEU A 679 9.55 -31.20 38.22
N ASP A 680 9.94 -31.43 39.47
CA ASP A 680 9.58 -32.62 40.24
C ASP A 680 8.08 -32.66 40.52
N GLU A 681 7.47 -31.53 40.90
CA GLU A 681 6.01 -31.42 41.08
C GLU A 681 5.26 -31.69 39.76
N THR A 682 5.74 -31.19 38.62
CA THR A 682 5.13 -31.47 37.31
C THR A 682 5.36 -32.90 36.84
N ARG A 683 6.52 -33.51 37.13
CA ARG A 683 6.77 -34.95 36.88
C ARG A 683 5.91 -35.84 37.76
N GLU A 684 5.70 -35.47 39.01
CA GLU A 684 4.86 -36.21 39.94
C GLU A 684 3.38 -36.07 39.55
N GLN A 685 2.94 -34.87 39.12
CA GLN A 685 1.63 -34.65 38.52
C GLN A 685 1.45 -35.45 37.23
N TYR A 686 2.44 -35.47 36.33
CA TYR A 686 2.40 -36.28 35.10
C TYR A 686 2.34 -37.78 35.40
N ASN A 687 3.12 -38.27 36.36
CA ASN A 687 3.07 -39.66 36.81
C ASN A 687 1.74 -40.02 37.50
N ASN A 688 1.15 -39.08 38.25
CA ASN A 688 -0.16 -39.27 38.85
C ASN A 688 -1.28 -39.28 37.80
N VAL A 689 -1.18 -38.44 36.75
CA VAL A 689 -2.07 -38.49 35.58
C VAL A 689 -1.89 -39.79 34.79
N LEU A 690 -0.66 -40.30 34.66
CA LEU A 690 -0.38 -41.59 34.02
C LEU A 690 -0.92 -42.79 34.83
N ARG A 691 -0.94 -42.69 36.16
CA ARG A 691 -1.52 -43.69 37.07
C ARG A 691 -3.05 -43.59 37.14
N ALA A 692 -3.61 -42.39 37.01
CA ALA A 692 -5.06 -42.15 36.97
C ALA A 692 -5.68 -42.46 35.60
N SER A 693 -4.91 -42.33 34.52
CA SER A 693 -5.32 -42.75 33.18
C SER A 693 -5.30 -44.28 33.09
N ASN A 694 -6.45 -44.89 33.36
CA ASN A 694 -6.66 -46.33 33.41
C ASN A 694 -6.68 -46.99 32.02
N ASN A 695 -5.86 -46.53 31.08
CA ASN A 695 -5.82 -47.04 29.72
C ASN A 695 -4.52 -47.82 29.45
N LYS A 696 -4.53 -49.11 29.80
CA LYS A 696 -3.43 -50.07 29.63
C LYS A 696 -2.80 -50.08 28.23
N ALA A 697 -3.54 -49.66 27.20
CA ALA A 697 -3.05 -49.57 25.83
C ALA A 697 -2.07 -48.40 25.63
N GLN A 698 -2.32 -47.25 26.25
CA GLN A 698 -1.44 -46.07 26.16
C GLN A 698 -0.15 -46.27 26.97
N GLN A 699 -0.23 -46.88 28.16
CA GLN A 699 0.97 -47.22 28.94
C GLN A 699 1.90 -48.20 28.19
N LYS A 700 1.36 -49.20 27.49
CA LYS A 700 2.17 -50.12 26.67
C LYS A 700 2.80 -49.42 25.46
N LYS A 701 2.09 -48.47 24.84
CA LYS A 701 2.59 -47.72 23.67
C LYS A 701 3.71 -46.74 24.05
N MET A 702 3.57 -46.10 25.21
CA MET A 702 4.61 -45.24 25.79
C MET A 702 5.83 -46.04 26.26
N ALA A 703 5.66 -47.16 26.96
CA ALA A 703 6.79 -48.01 27.36
C ALA A 703 7.56 -48.59 26.15
N PHE A 704 6.88 -48.83 25.03
CA PHE A 704 7.52 -49.24 23.78
C PHE A 704 8.30 -48.09 23.12
N LEU A 705 7.77 -46.87 23.18
CA LEU A 705 8.44 -45.67 22.68
C LEU A 705 9.66 -45.31 23.53
N GLU A 706 9.56 -45.37 24.85
CA GLU A 706 10.69 -45.14 25.78
C GLU A 706 11.81 -46.15 25.54
N ARG A 707 11.48 -47.44 25.39
CA ARG A 707 12.48 -48.48 25.09
C ARG A 707 13.16 -48.28 23.74
N ASN A 708 12.43 -47.81 22.72
CA ASN A 708 13.00 -47.45 21.42
C ASN A 708 13.90 -46.21 21.52
N LEU A 709 13.52 -45.23 22.32
CA LEU A 709 14.30 -44.01 22.53
C LEU A 709 15.60 -44.32 23.27
N GLU A 710 15.56 -45.19 24.29
CA GLU A 710 16.73 -45.70 25.02
C GLU A 710 17.65 -46.53 24.11
N GLN A 711 17.08 -47.34 23.21
CA GLN A 711 17.87 -48.07 22.22
C GLN A 711 18.54 -47.12 21.22
N LEU A 712 17.84 -46.08 20.74
CA LEU A 712 18.41 -45.07 19.86
C LEU A 712 19.51 -44.24 20.53
N THR A 713 19.32 -43.88 21.80
CA THR A 713 20.34 -43.13 22.56
C THR A 713 21.56 -43.99 22.90
N ASN A 714 21.40 -45.30 23.10
CA ASN A 714 22.53 -46.22 23.25
C ASN A 714 23.27 -46.46 21.93
N VAL A 715 22.58 -46.46 20.79
CA VAL A 715 23.21 -46.54 19.45
C VAL A 715 23.95 -45.24 19.09
N GLN A 716 23.53 -44.08 19.58
CA GLN A 716 24.28 -42.82 19.43
C GLN A 716 25.45 -42.65 20.40
N LYS A 717 25.54 -43.48 21.44
CA LYS A 717 26.61 -43.44 22.45
C LYS A 717 27.70 -44.52 22.26
N GLN A 718 27.49 -45.47 21.35
CA GLN A 718 28.56 -46.32 20.79
C GLN A 718 29.14 -45.65 19.55
#